data_AF-A0A2K9JXX4-F1
#
_entry.id   AF-A0A2K9JXX4-F1
#
_cell.length_a   1.000
_cell.length_b   1.000
_cell.length_c   1.000
_cell.angle_alpha   90.00
_cell.angle_beta   90.00
_cell.angle_gamma   90.00
#
_symmetry.space_group_name_H-M   'P 1'
#
loop_
_entity.id
_entity.type
_entity.pdbx_description
1 polymer ?
#
loop_
_entity_poly.entity_id
_entity_poly.type
_entity_poly.pdbx_seq_one_letter_code
_entity_poly.pdbx_strand_id
1 'polypeptide(L)'
;MTLLKRMSLVVVPYSTLKWFCVLLLLLLPSFPCAASFPEFSDTAQVMRRYDYNSGLSQVTITAIAQDQLGYIWVGTQSGLNRFDGHDFVQFEVKQNSKHHLSGGFITSLCHSGKYIWVGTSTGLSIYDTEAGTFRSILAAQNEAVSSDRVKKVACYGESVTVSTEEGDAYRVNYQTLMPEKLYLTGKFVREVQETRDAFVYLNADGLVSQPKDKVGANVLLEGEFKTLSLSHGRIFVVDSDDKIISFDTQFNKVQWQKSVSAKVNLSIHQIKVRANEILVASNTGVFILDLQGSIKRHWYRRAEQYDGLQDNNVLSVQRDRNGDLWIGTESQGLHFFSQLSESFGHVGEQNFPHAPLGHPDVRNFALDSSERFWIGTSSGLYIYQKSSFIEAHRIFPSLSAIKGSFITQVKIYDDTLWVTTRGDGVVRYALTQGEYSHLMPNSNNGPELSFNDVIEYQSQILVSSRTLGLMRYDVESKTLVQFFENRSDAPSHVSSFKVVGQDLWFGTIGEGLFKFSKGQLHNLTTQDGLKSNLVFMIDEDPWQRIWVASEAGISLVDKQMKVVRTIGEQEGLGNQAVWGLVYDDYEYMWLGTSGGLSRINVMDFAIDNFLPIDGVQAHEFNYNAAWKAPDGRIFMGGAKGFNQFFPQNVSISNTARPILVSTIELLGEPLQPSLDGILSVAPELAGSLRLRYDQNIISLQYSSLDFGSEKLSFYYRIKGLSDKWLKLANGARQINLLQLEPGTYRVETYTVNRFNMQSPVHEFSIYIAAPIWWNAYSKTLYTLVIVLIIAAFVRAKQRRYRQVLRDNQKMSALQERLELSLWASGDELWDWHVESGKIYRYSVNPRIDFSDLQDKLILDELDQFVHPKDCVLLEERLQSCVDGREDVYELSIRVKDQQGEWIWVLDRGKVVARDDNGRATRIAGALKDIADLKAHQQALQSLNEQLEIKVAMRTDELYKKNQKLEQAMFELKQTQEDLIESEKMASLGVVVAGVAHEINTPLGIAITALSHNEDCLSELVEKLENKTLKQKDLVSSIDAQQEGYLLISRNLQRAESLISNFKQVAVDQSSETERDINLLEYINDVFDSLKPLAKNKEVYLSIDGNADVNFSTYPGAVYQIMANLFNNSVIHGFEGSASGTVSVLVEATDSHWTIVYCDNGVGMDEAMQKTLFEPFVTTKRNQGGCGLGMHIVYNLVTQLLKGEIRCKTAKLQGVEITIKVPFKKITAEN
;
A
#
# COMPACT_ATOMS: atom_id res chain seq x y z
N MET A 1 65.74 14.82 1.74
CA MET A 1 67.00 14.09 1.49
C MET A 1 66.65 12.69 0.99
N THR A 2 67.15 12.13 -0.10
CA THR A 2 67.88 12.60 -1.29
C THR A 2 68.05 11.32 -2.11
N LEU A 3 67.37 11.15 -3.27
CA LEU A 3 67.73 10.28 -4.42
C LEU A 3 66.51 9.96 -5.30
N LEU A 4 65.89 11.00 -5.87
CA LEU A 4 65.00 10.88 -7.04
C LEU A 4 65.34 11.97 -8.08
N LYS A 5 66.64 12.21 -8.24
CA LYS A 5 67.22 13.06 -9.28
C LYS A 5 68.44 12.35 -9.89
N ARG A 6 68.19 11.56 -10.93
CA ARG A 6 69.06 11.29 -12.09
C ARG A 6 68.65 9.95 -12.72
N MET A 7 67.91 10.00 -13.82
CA MET A 7 68.22 9.19 -15.00
C MET A 7 67.66 9.91 -16.22
N SER A 8 68.59 10.30 -17.08
CA SER A 8 68.44 11.08 -18.30
C SER A 8 67.90 10.24 -19.46
N LEU A 9 67.10 10.90 -20.30
CA LEU A 9 66.55 10.41 -21.56
C LEU A 9 67.60 9.77 -22.48
N VAL A 10 67.30 8.59 -23.01
CA VAL A 10 67.84 8.11 -24.29
C VAL A 10 66.79 8.42 -25.36
N VAL A 11 67.13 9.31 -26.28
CA VAL A 11 66.30 9.66 -27.45
C VAL A 11 66.55 8.63 -28.54
N VAL A 12 65.53 7.86 -28.90
CA VAL A 12 65.55 6.94 -30.05
C VAL A 12 64.97 7.68 -31.28
N PRO A 13 65.55 7.57 -32.48
CA PRO A 13 65.10 8.32 -33.66
C PRO A 13 63.74 7.86 -34.18
N TYR A 14 62.89 8.84 -34.54
CA TYR A 14 61.51 8.69 -35.04
C TYR A 14 61.31 7.69 -36.21
N SER A 15 62.36 7.37 -36.98
CA SER A 15 62.28 6.43 -38.11
C SER A 15 62.17 4.97 -37.66
N THR A 16 62.75 4.61 -36.52
CA THR A 16 62.70 3.23 -36.00
C THR A 16 61.37 2.90 -35.32
N LEU A 17 60.71 3.91 -34.73
CA LEU A 17 59.38 3.76 -34.13
C LEU A 17 58.29 3.51 -35.20
N LYS A 18 58.43 4.11 -36.39
CA LYS A 18 57.50 3.89 -37.51
C LYS A 18 57.53 2.44 -38.01
N TRP A 19 58.71 1.86 -38.15
CA TRP A 19 58.84 0.46 -38.60
C TRP A 19 58.41 -0.53 -37.52
N PHE A 20 58.64 -0.23 -36.24
CA PHE A 20 58.17 -1.07 -35.14
C PHE A 20 56.63 -1.07 -35.02
N CYS A 21 55.98 0.08 -35.22
CA CYS A 21 54.51 0.16 -35.27
C CYS A 21 53.91 -0.54 -36.51
N VAL A 22 54.58 -0.46 -37.66
CA VAL A 22 54.12 -1.16 -38.88
C VAL A 22 54.28 -2.67 -38.77
N LEU A 23 55.36 -3.16 -38.14
CA LEU A 23 55.52 -4.60 -37.87
C LEU A 23 54.50 -5.12 -36.84
N LEU A 24 54.15 -4.31 -35.83
CA LEU A 24 53.10 -4.67 -34.86
C LEU A 24 51.69 -4.70 -35.49
N LEU A 25 51.43 -3.84 -36.48
CA LEU A 25 50.18 -3.81 -37.23
C LEU A 25 50.03 -5.00 -38.21
N LEU A 26 51.14 -5.58 -38.67
CA LEU A 26 51.16 -6.76 -39.57
C LEU A 26 51.13 -8.10 -38.82
N LEU A 27 51.35 -8.11 -37.50
CA LEU A 27 51.35 -9.32 -36.65
C LEU A 27 50.10 -9.44 -35.76
N LEU A 28 49.18 -8.48 -35.83
CA LEU A 28 47.86 -8.66 -35.22
C LEU A 28 47.10 -9.70 -36.04
N PRO A 29 46.69 -10.85 -35.45
CA PRO A 29 45.71 -11.69 -36.12
C PRO A 29 44.52 -10.79 -36.44
N SER A 30 44.03 -10.87 -37.68
CA SER A 30 42.78 -10.26 -38.08
C SER A 30 41.68 -10.81 -37.16
N PHE A 31 41.45 -10.12 -36.05
CA PHE A 31 40.28 -10.35 -35.23
C PHE A 31 39.08 -10.17 -36.19
N PRO A 32 38.17 -11.16 -36.28
CA PRO A 32 36.96 -10.98 -37.05
C PRO A 32 36.33 -9.68 -36.56
N CYS A 33 36.16 -8.73 -37.48
CA CYS A 33 35.38 -7.52 -37.24
C CYS A 33 34.06 -8.02 -36.68
N ALA A 34 33.74 -7.69 -35.42
CA ALA A 34 32.50 -8.11 -34.80
C ALA A 34 31.37 -7.70 -35.74
N ALA A 35 30.61 -8.69 -36.21
CA ALA A 35 29.43 -8.50 -37.05
C ALA A 35 28.55 -7.41 -36.42
N SER A 36 28.09 -6.44 -37.23
CA SER A 36 27.29 -5.32 -36.74
C SER A 36 25.88 -5.79 -36.44
N PHE A 37 25.72 -6.35 -35.24
CA PHE A 37 24.46 -6.87 -34.78
C PHE A 37 23.44 -5.73 -34.65
N PRO A 38 22.22 -5.83 -35.23
CA PRO A 38 21.26 -4.74 -35.18
C PRO A 38 20.95 -4.39 -33.72
N GLU A 39 21.30 -3.18 -33.31
CA GLU A 39 20.95 -2.62 -32.01
C GLU A 39 19.67 -1.81 -32.17
N PHE A 40 18.60 -2.26 -31.52
CA PHE A 40 17.38 -1.46 -31.44
C PHE A 40 17.63 -0.33 -30.43
N SER A 41 18.14 0.79 -30.92
CA SER A 41 18.39 1.97 -30.10
C SER A 41 17.09 2.65 -29.66
N ASP A 42 16.02 2.47 -30.44
CA ASP A 42 14.69 3.02 -30.14
C ASP A 42 13.81 1.99 -29.43
N THR A 43 13.73 2.09 -28.10
CA THR A 43 12.99 1.16 -27.23
C THR A 43 11.93 1.90 -26.42
N ALA A 44 10.79 1.26 -26.20
CA ALA A 44 9.70 1.78 -25.38
C ALA A 44 10.20 1.90 -23.95
N GLN A 45 9.89 3.05 -23.33
CA GLN A 45 10.34 3.36 -21.99
C GLN A 45 9.16 3.39 -21.07
N VAL A 46 9.23 2.67 -19.96
CA VAL A 46 8.18 2.69 -18.95
C VAL A 46 8.56 3.70 -17.88
N MET A 47 7.76 4.74 -17.75
CA MET A 47 7.91 5.84 -16.81
C MET A 47 6.67 5.90 -15.94
N ARG A 48 6.86 5.88 -14.61
CA ARG A 48 5.76 6.12 -13.69
C ARG A 48 5.43 7.61 -13.69
N ARG A 49 4.15 7.93 -13.83
CA ARG A 49 3.65 9.30 -13.81
C ARG A 49 3.00 9.63 -12.47
N TYR A 50 3.28 10.83 -11.97
CA TYR A 50 2.62 11.43 -10.82
C TYR A 50 1.95 12.74 -11.23
N ASP A 51 0.69 12.91 -10.84
CA ASP A 51 -0.15 14.08 -11.14
C ASP A 51 -0.97 14.53 -9.90
N TYR A 52 -2.04 15.30 -10.12
CA TYR A 52 -2.94 15.73 -9.04
C TYR A 52 -3.53 14.57 -8.23
N ASN A 53 -3.91 13.47 -8.89
CA ASN A 53 -4.48 12.30 -8.22
C ASN A 53 -3.45 11.58 -7.36
N SER A 54 -2.17 11.79 -7.65
CA SER A 54 -1.05 11.30 -6.83
C SER A 54 -0.74 12.18 -5.62
N GLY A 55 -1.36 13.35 -5.48
CA GLY A 55 -1.13 14.29 -4.38
C GLY A 55 -0.18 15.46 -4.70
N LEU A 56 0.21 15.67 -5.95
CA LEU A 56 0.95 16.88 -6.34
C LEU A 56 0.06 18.13 -6.26
N SER A 57 0.61 19.25 -5.79
CA SER A 57 -0.10 20.53 -5.72
C SER A 57 -0.48 21.06 -7.11
N GLN A 58 0.37 20.86 -8.12
CA GLN A 58 0.19 21.33 -9.49
C GLN A 58 1.09 20.53 -10.47
N VAL A 59 0.69 20.38 -11.74
CA VAL A 59 1.35 19.49 -12.74
C VAL A 59 2.52 20.11 -13.51
N THR A 60 2.70 21.42 -13.48
CA THR A 60 3.84 22.14 -14.08
C THR A 60 5.02 22.10 -13.11
N ILE A 61 5.99 21.25 -13.40
CA ILE A 61 7.13 20.98 -12.52
C ILE A 61 8.33 21.83 -12.91
N THR A 62 8.53 22.96 -12.21
CA THR A 62 9.55 23.95 -12.53
C THR A 62 10.95 23.61 -12.02
N ALA A 63 11.04 22.86 -10.91
CA ALA A 63 12.31 22.50 -10.29
C ALA A 63 12.23 21.20 -9.51
N ILE A 64 13.33 20.43 -9.52
CA ILE A 64 13.47 19.18 -8.76
C ILE A 64 14.82 19.19 -8.04
N ALA A 65 14.81 18.82 -6.77
CA ALA A 65 16.00 18.61 -5.93
C ALA A 65 15.85 17.35 -5.08
N GLN A 66 16.97 16.83 -4.55
CA GLN A 66 16.99 15.74 -3.59
C GLN A 66 17.75 16.18 -2.35
N ASP A 67 17.21 15.87 -1.16
CA ASP A 67 17.85 16.25 0.10
C ASP A 67 18.88 15.22 0.61
N GLN A 68 19.39 15.48 1.82
CA GLN A 68 20.39 14.63 2.48
C GLN A 68 19.87 13.27 2.94
N LEU A 69 18.57 13.18 3.25
CA LEU A 69 17.91 11.94 3.68
C LEU A 69 17.51 11.09 2.47
N GLY A 70 17.25 11.72 1.33
CA GLY A 70 16.92 11.10 0.05
C GLY A 70 15.54 11.46 -0.49
N TYR A 71 14.77 12.33 0.18
CA TYR A 71 13.46 12.78 -0.30
C TYR A 71 13.61 13.59 -1.58
N ILE A 72 12.60 13.48 -2.45
CA ILE A 72 12.53 14.25 -3.69
C ILE A 72 11.66 15.48 -3.43
N TRP A 73 12.23 16.64 -3.67
CA TRP A 73 11.58 17.94 -3.54
C TRP A 73 11.19 18.45 -4.91
N VAL A 74 9.92 18.83 -5.06
CA VAL A 74 9.29 19.16 -6.32
C VAL A 74 8.65 20.53 -6.21
N GLY A 75 9.23 21.49 -6.94
CA GLY A 75 8.70 22.84 -7.09
C GLY A 75 7.70 22.89 -8.23
N THR A 76 6.56 23.51 -7.98
CA THR A 76 5.49 23.70 -8.97
C THR A 76 5.12 25.17 -9.12
N GLN A 77 4.20 25.49 -10.02
CA GLN A 77 3.68 26.86 -10.14
C GLN A 77 2.79 27.30 -8.97
N SER A 78 2.32 26.38 -8.13
CA SER A 78 1.37 26.70 -7.05
C SER A 78 1.77 26.19 -5.65
N GLY A 79 2.89 25.47 -5.53
CA GLY A 79 3.39 25.04 -4.23
C GLY A 79 4.69 24.25 -4.30
N LEU A 80 5.23 24.00 -3.11
CA LEU A 80 6.35 23.09 -2.89
C LEU A 80 5.82 21.75 -2.39
N ASN A 81 6.33 20.67 -2.96
CA ASN A 81 5.97 19.30 -2.58
C ASN A 81 7.22 18.53 -2.18
N ARG A 82 7.09 17.63 -1.21
CA ARG A 82 8.12 16.67 -0.83
C ARG A 82 7.55 15.26 -0.98
N PHE A 83 8.26 14.41 -1.70
CA PHE A 83 7.86 13.03 -1.97
C PHE A 83 8.70 12.06 -1.17
N ASP A 84 8.04 11.17 -0.43
CA ASP A 84 8.66 10.17 0.44
C ASP A 84 8.82 8.79 -0.23
N GLY A 85 8.36 8.64 -1.47
CA GLY A 85 8.32 7.36 -2.20
C GLY A 85 6.93 6.78 -2.37
N HIS A 86 5.97 7.26 -1.58
CA HIS A 86 4.57 6.84 -1.60
C HIS A 86 3.64 8.04 -1.74
N ASP A 87 3.76 9.02 -0.84
CA ASP A 87 2.87 10.18 -0.75
C ASP A 87 3.63 11.50 -0.91
N PHE A 88 2.93 12.50 -1.43
CA PHE A 88 3.39 13.87 -1.49
C PHE A 88 2.90 14.66 -0.28
N VAL A 89 3.83 15.31 0.42
CA VAL A 89 3.53 16.32 1.43
C VAL A 89 3.59 17.70 0.76
N GLN A 90 2.49 18.44 0.82
CA GLN A 90 2.39 19.80 0.30
C GLN A 90 2.67 20.82 1.41
N PHE A 91 3.42 21.88 1.11
CA PHE A 91 3.72 22.93 2.08
C PHE A 91 2.87 24.18 1.87
N GLU A 92 2.27 24.68 2.95
CA GLU A 92 1.42 25.87 2.93
C GLU A 92 2.21 27.16 2.66
N VAL A 93 1.60 28.03 1.85
CA VAL A 93 2.15 29.34 1.50
C VAL A 93 1.53 30.42 2.39
N LYS A 94 2.38 31.23 3.03
CA LYS A 94 1.91 32.41 3.77
C LYS A 94 2.81 33.60 3.47
N GLN A 95 2.34 34.46 2.57
CA GLN A 95 3.05 35.66 2.16
C GLN A 95 3.42 36.53 3.38
N ASN A 96 4.59 37.17 3.31
CA ASN A 96 5.15 38.04 4.35
C ASN A 96 5.44 37.37 5.71
N SER A 97 5.29 36.05 5.84
CA SER A 97 5.70 35.32 7.04
C SER A 97 7.18 34.94 6.97
N LYS A 98 7.91 35.18 8.06
CA LYS A 98 9.30 34.68 8.23
C LYS A 98 9.38 33.17 8.42
N HIS A 99 8.27 32.50 8.80
CA HIS A 99 8.27 31.11 9.26
C HIS A 99 7.52 30.13 8.33
N HIS A 100 7.09 30.61 7.16
CA HIS A 100 6.37 29.80 6.17
C HIS A 100 6.96 30.05 4.79
N LEU A 101 6.58 29.21 3.82
CA LEU A 101 6.93 29.38 2.42
C LEU A 101 6.44 30.76 1.91
N SER A 102 7.36 31.54 1.36
CA SER A 102 7.14 32.93 0.94
C SER A 102 6.19 33.07 -0.24
N GLY A 103 6.14 32.07 -1.13
CA GLY A 103 5.36 32.08 -2.37
C GLY A 103 5.08 30.70 -2.93
N GLY A 104 3.95 30.55 -3.63
CA GLY A 104 3.55 29.28 -4.25
C GLY A 104 4.23 28.99 -5.59
N PHE A 105 4.63 30.02 -6.35
CA PHE A 105 5.32 29.82 -7.61
C PHE A 105 6.81 29.59 -7.35
N ILE A 106 7.22 28.32 -7.44
CA ILE A 106 8.61 27.92 -7.22
C ILE A 106 9.39 28.09 -8.52
N THR A 107 10.51 28.82 -8.48
CA THR A 107 11.34 29.11 -9.67
C THR A 107 12.61 28.24 -9.70
N SER A 108 13.15 27.90 -8.54
CA SER A 108 14.39 27.14 -8.42
C SER A 108 14.47 26.43 -7.08
N LEU A 109 15.04 25.23 -7.08
CA LEU A 109 15.35 24.47 -5.87
C LEU A 109 16.83 24.15 -5.82
N CYS A 110 17.41 24.22 -4.62
CA CYS A 110 18.81 23.86 -4.41
C CYS A 110 19.01 23.28 -3.00
N HIS A 111 19.80 22.20 -2.91
CA HIS A 111 20.12 21.55 -1.65
C HIS A 111 21.56 21.85 -1.24
N SER A 112 21.76 22.27 0.01
CA SER A 112 23.10 22.39 0.61
C SER A 112 23.03 22.09 2.11
N GLY A 113 23.88 21.18 2.60
CA GLY A 113 23.85 20.69 3.98
C GLY A 113 22.43 20.27 4.39
N LYS A 114 21.99 20.70 5.57
CA LYS A 114 20.62 20.46 6.05
C LYS A 114 19.51 21.32 5.44
N TYR A 115 19.84 22.28 4.56
CA TYR A 115 18.85 23.23 4.05
C TYR A 115 18.42 22.90 2.62
N ILE A 116 17.11 23.00 2.38
CA ILE A 116 16.53 23.12 1.05
C ILE A 116 16.21 24.59 0.80
N TRP A 117 16.89 25.16 -0.19
CA TRP A 117 16.73 26.54 -0.62
C TRP A 117 15.71 26.61 -1.74
N VAL A 118 14.71 27.46 -1.54
CA VAL A 118 13.51 27.54 -2.37
C VAL A 118 13.39 28.96 -2.90
N GLY A 119 13.71 29.13 -4.18
CA GLY A 119 13.45 30.36 -4.90
C GLY A 119 11.97 30.45 -5.26
N THR A 120 11.32 31.56 -4.89
CA THR A 120 9.92 31.82 -5.23
C THR A 120 9.78 33.16 -5.93
N SER A 121 8.65 33.38 -6.62
CA SER A 121 8.36 34.68 -7.24
C SER A 121 8.14 35.82 -6.22
N THR A 122 8.05 35.52 -4.92
CA THR A 122 7.76 36.49 -3.85
C THR A 122 8.73 36.39 -2.66
N GLY A 123 9.88 35.73 -2.82
CA GLY A 123 10.95 35.71 -1.83
C GLY A 123 11.84 34.48 -1.92
N LEU A 124 12.87 34.44 -1.07
CA LEU A 124 13.68 33.25 -0.85
C LEU A 124 13.22 32.54 0.43
N SER A 125 12.85 31.27 0.33
CA SER A 125 12.51 30.43 1.48
C SER A 125 13.59 29.37 1.71
N ILE A 126 13.78 29.00 2.98
CA ILE A 126 14.78 28.05 3.43
C ILE A 126 14.06 27.04 4.33
N TYR A 127 14.09 25.78 3.97
CA TYR A 127 13.56 24.71 4.79
C TYR A 127 14.70 23.99 5.52
N ASP A 128 14.67 23.96 6.85
CA ASP A 128 15.60 23.18 7.68
C ASP A 128 15.09 21.73 7.76
N THR A 129 15.79 20.81 7.10
CA THR A 129 15.43 19.39 7.10
C THR A 129 15.64 18.69 8.45
N GLU A 130 16.44 19.26 9.35
CA GLU A 130 16.63 18.72 10.69
C GLU A 130 15.57 19.23 11.68
N ALA A 131 15.25 20.52 11.59
CA ALA A 131 14.25 21.13 12.46
C ALA A 131 12.81 20.99 11.94
N GLY A 132 12.62 20.76 10.64
CA GLY A 132 11.31 20.68 9.99
C GLY A 132 10.60 22.03 9.82
N THR A 133 11.33 23.15 9.89
CA THR A 133 10.76 24.51 9.90
C THR A 133 11.22 25.35 8.71
N PHE A 134 10.38 26.30 8.30
CA PHE A 134 10.74 27.30 7.28
C PHE A 134 11.35 28.57 7.89
N ARG A 135 12.26 29.18 7.14
CA ARG A 135 12.74 30.54 7.32
C ARG A 135 12.75 31.27 5.98
N SER A 136 12.11 32.43 5.90
CA SER A 136 12.03 33.23 4.66
C SER A 136 12.83 34.53 4.77
N ILE A 137 13.58 34.84 3.72
CA ILE A 137 14.36 36.08 3.56
C ILE A 137 13.62 36.96 2.55
N LEU A 138 13.19 38.14 3.02
CA LEU A 138 12.40 39.10 2.24
C LEU A 138 13.09 40.47 2.15
N ALA A 139 12.91 41.17 1.04
CA ALA A 139 13.50 42.47 0.73
C ALA A 139 13.05 43.57 1.70
N ALA A 140 11.78 43.57 2.08
CA ALA A 140 11.23 44.52 3.06
C ALA A 140 11.92 44.47 4.43
N GLN A 141 12.68 43.41 4.72
CA GLN A 141 13.30 43.15 6.01
C GLN A 141 14.83 43.12 5.94
N ASN A 142 15.42 43.17 4.74
CA ASN A 142 16.86 43.04 4.53
C ASN A 142 17.32 43.98 3.40
N GLU A 143 18.06 45.03 3.74
CA GLU A 143 18.56 46.01 2.76
C GLU A 143 19.50 45.40 1.70
N ALA A 144 20.13 44.27 2.01
CA ALA A 144 21.01 43.55 1.09
C ALA A 144 20.27 42.83 -0.05
N VAL A 145 18.95 42.63 0.08
CA VAL A 145 18.11 41.97 -0.92
C VAL A 145 17.47 43.03 -1.80
N SER A 146 17.86 43.06 -3.07
CA SER A 146 17.36 44.03 -4.05
C SER A 146 15.90 43.80 -4.43
N SER A 147 15.46 42.54 -4.54
CA SER A 147 14.12 42.17 -4.96
C SER A 147 13.72 40.81 -4.40
N ASP A 148 12.43 40.65 -4.09
CA ASP A 148 11.84 39.39 -3.65
C ASP A 148 11.61 38.41 -4.81
N ARG A 149 11.71 38.85 -6.07
CA ARG A 149 11.48 37.99 -7.23
C ARG A 149 12.72 37.16 -7.56
N VAL A 150 12.80 35.97 -6.95
CA VAL A 150 13.94 35.06 -7.15
C VAL A 150 13.82 34.34 -8.49
N LYS A 151 14.84 34.48 -9.33
CA LYS A 151 14.93 33.81 -10.64
C LYS A 151 15.65 32.47 -10.55
N LYS A 152 16.79 32.44 -9.87
CA LYS A 152 17.65 31.24 -9.76
C LYS A 152 18.36 31.20 -8.42
N VAL A 153 18.53 29.98 -7.89
CA VAL A 153 19.31 29.70 -6.69
C VAL A 153 20.38 28.68 -7.03
N ALA A 154 21.63 28.95 -6.67
CA ALA A 154 22.75 28.05 -6.86
C ALA A 154 23.52 27.88 -5.55
N CYS A 155 23.79 26.63 -5.17
CA CYS A 155 24.50 26.30 -3.94
C CYS A 155 25.93 25.89 -4.25
N TYR A 156 26.88 26.40 -3.47
CA TYR A 156 28.27 26.01 -3.55
C TYR A 156 28.92 26.03 -2.16
N GLY A 157 29.29 24.85 -1.65
CA GLY A 157 29.90 24.74 -0.32
C GLY A 157 29.02 25.38 0.77
N GLU A 158 29.59 26.34 1.50
CA GLU A 158 28.92 27.03 2.63
C GLU A 158 28.17 28.30 2.23
N SER A 159 28.00 28.57 0.93
CA SER A 159 27.29 29.76 0.46
C SER A 159 26.31 29.46 -0.67
N VAL A 160 25.28 30.29 -0.73
CA VAL A 160 24.22 30.20 -1.72
C VAL A 160 24.10 31.54 -2.43
N THR A 161 24.19 31.50 -3.76
CA THR A 161 24.00 32.68 -4.60
C THR A 161 22.59 32.72 -5.15
N VAL A 162 22.00 33.90 -5.14
CA VAL A 162 20.62 34.12 -5.57
C VAL A 162 20.58 35.24 -6.61
N SER A 163 19.98 34.96 -7.76
CA SER A 163 19.77 35.92 -8.84
C SER A 163 18.31 36.35 -8.87
N THR A 164 18.08 37.65 -9.05
CA THR A 164 16.73 38.27 -9.04
C THR A 164 16.26 38.65 -10.45
N GLU A 165 14.95 38.82 -10.65
CA GLU A 165 14.40 39.29 -11.93
C GLU A 165 14.88 40.70 -12.33
N GLU A 166 15.23 41.54 -11.34
CA GLU A 166 15.74 42.90 -11.57
C GLU A 166 17.17 42.93 -12.09
N GLY A 167 17.84 41.77 -12.22
CA GLY A 167 19.19 41.65 -12.77
C GLY A 167 20.30 41.88 -11.75
N ASP A 168 19.97 41.89 -10.46
CA ASP A 168 20.88 41.94 -9.32
C ASP A 168 21.07 40.53 -8.71
N ALA A 169 22.16 40.36 -7.96
CA ALA A 169 22.43 39.13 -7.21
C ALA A 169 22.88 39.40 -5.77
N TYR A 170 22.61 38.45 -4.89
CA TYR A 170 23.08 38.45 -3.51
C TYR A 170 23.54 37.06 -3.10
N ARG A 171 24.36 37.00 -2.05
CA ARG A 171 24.90 35.79 -1.45
C ARG A 171 24.30 35.61 -0.07
N VAL A 172 24.01 34.38 0.31
CA VAL A 172 23.59 34.02 1.66
C VAL A 172 24.59 33.02 2.21
N ASN A 173 25.13 33.33 3.40
CA ASN A 173 25.99 32.39 4.11
C ASN A 173 25.13 31.33 4.81
N TYR A 174 25.50 30.07 4.65
CA TYR A 174 24.79 28.91 5.18
C TYR A 174 24.70 28.89 6.72
N GLN A 175 25.73 29.40 7.42
CA GLN A 175 25.82 29.37 8.88
C GLN A 175 25.06 30.55 9.52
N THR A 176 25.18 31.76 8.96
CA THR A 176 24.54 32.96 9.54
C THR A 176 23.13 33.18 9.02
N LEU A 177 22.80 32.62 7.85
CA LEU A 177 21.56 32.85 7.11
C LEU A 177 21.26 34.34 6.89
N MET A 178 22.32 35.15 6.77
CA MET A 178 22.23 36.58 6.48
C MET A 178 22.59 36.86 5.01
N PRO A 179 21.79 37.66 4.30
CA PRO A 179 22.07 38.05 2.93
C PRO A 179 23.15 39.15 2.87
N GLU A 180 24.02 39.05 1.87
CA GLU A 180 25.07 39.99 1.52
C GLU A 180 24.93 40.36 0.03
N LYS A 181 24.87 41.65 -0.29
CA LYS A 181 24.72 42.11 -1.67
C LYS A 181 26.00 41.85 -2.46
N LEU A 182 25.89 41.27 -3.66
CA LEU A 182 27.03 41.03 -4.54
C LEU A 182 27.17 42.18 -5.55
N TYR A 183 28.34 42.81 -5.58
CA TYR A 183 28.69 43.83 -6.57
C TYR A 183 29.41 43.17 -7.75
N LEU A 184 28.62 42.70 -8.72
CA LEU A 184 29.12 42.07 -9.95
C LEU A 184 29.22 43.11 -11.08
N THR A 185 30.24 42.98 -11.92
CA THR A 185 30.47 43.89 -13.05
C THR A 185 29.51 43.57 -14.22
N GLY A 186 28.90 44.60 -14.80
CA GLY A 186 27.96 44.49 -15.92
C GLY A 186 26.49 44.55 -15.51
N LYS A 187 25.59 44.68 -16.50
CA LYS A 187 24.14 44.80 -16.28
C LYS A 187 23.41 43.47 -16.53
N PHE A 188 22.26 43.31 -15.89
CA PHE A 188 21.34 42.18 -16.08
C PHE A 188 21.97 40.81 -15.77
N VAL A 189 22.40 40.61 -14.53
CA VAL A 189 22.91 39.32 -14.07
C VAL A 189 21.78 38.29 -14.07
N ARG A 190 21.89 37.25 -14.90
CA ARG A 190 20.84 36.23 -15.08
C ARG A 190 21.00 35.04 -14.14
N GLU A 191 22.22 34.53 -14.02
CA GLU A 191 22.56 33.35 -13.22
C GLU A 191 23.99 33.52 -12.67
N VAL A 192 24.20 33.18 -11.40
CA VAL A 192 25.49 33.29 -10.71
C VAL A 192 25.83 31.96 -10.07
N GLN A 193 27.02 31.43 -10.35
CA GLN A 193 27.61 30.28 -9.66
C GLN A 193 28.92 30.69 -8.98
N GLU A 194 29.03 30.31 -7.72
CA GLU A 194 30.23 30.53 -6.93
C GLU A 194 31.22 29.35 -7.13
N THR A 195 32.51 29.66 -7.24
CA THR A 195 33.61 28.69 -7.21
C THR A 195 34.52 28.99 -6.02
N ARG A 196 35.62 28.24 -5.83
CA ARG A 196 36.58 28.53 -4.74
C ARG A 196 37.11 29.97 -4.80
N ASP A 197 37.55 30.38 -5.99
CA ASP A 197 38.35 31.60 -6.16
C ASP A 197 37.61 32.73 -6.89
N ALA A 198 36.48 32.45 -7.55
CA ALA A 198 35.75 33.42 -8.38
C ALA A 198 34.23 33.21 -8.38
N PHE A 199 33.50 34.27 -8.76
CA PHE A 199 32.11 34.21 -9.18
C PHE A 199 32.05 34.10 -10.71
N VAL A 200 31.37 33.07 -11.20
CA VAL A 200 31.11 32.87 -12.63
C VAL A 200 29.64 33.17 -12.87
N TYR A 201 29.32 34.08 -13.78
CA TYR A 201 27.96 34.54 -13.99
C TYR A 201 27.68 34.93 -15.43
N LEU A 202 26.40 34.97 -15.76
CA LEU A 202 25.90 35.43 -17.06
C LEU A 202 25.35 36.84 -16.94
N ASN A 203 25.83 37.76 -17.78
CA ASN A 203 25.34 39.14 -17.88
C ASN A 203 25.03 39.50 -19.36
N ALA A 204 24.77 40.78 -19.65
CA ALA A 204 24.54 41.25 -21.02
C ALA A 204 25.77 41.15 -21.95
N ASP A 205 26.99 41.11 -21.42
CA ASP A 205 28.24 41.03 -22.18
C ASP A 205 28.62 39.56 -22.49
N GLY A 206 28.18 38.62 -21.65
CA GLY A 206 28.24 37.19 -21.87
C GLY A 206 28.59 36.39 -20.62
N LEU A 207 29.45 35.38 -20.79
CA LEU A 207 29.96 34.57 -19.68
C LEU A 207 31.14 35.31 -19.04
N VAL A 208 30.99 35.68 -17.78
CA VAL A 208 31.96 36.50 -17.05
C VAL A 208 32.44 35.77 -15.80
N SER A 209 33.73 35.94 -15.49
CA SER A 209 34.35 35.45 -14.25
C SER A 209 34.99 36.61 -13.49
N GLN A 210 34.58 36.82 -12.25
CA GLN A 210 35.11 37.84 -11.35
C GLN A 210 35.78 37.18 -10.13
N PRO A 211 37.09 37.34 -9.91
CA PRO A 211 37.76 36.83 -8.71
C PRO A 211 37.17 37.43 -7.43
N LYS A 212 37.10 36.67 -6.34
CA LYS A 212 36.50 37.16 -5.09
C LYS A 212 37.28 38.32 -4.46
N ASP A 213 38.61 38.32 -4.64
CA ASP A 213 39.50 39.30 -4.02
C ASP A 213 39.69 40.58 -4.86
N LYS A 214 39.09 40.65 -6.07
CA LYS A 214 39.30 41.76 -7.01
C LYS A 214 37.97 42.21 -7.61
N VAL A 215 37.83 43.52 -7.80
CA VAL A 215 36.64 44.11 -8.43
C VAL A 215 36.64 43.90 -9.96
N GLY A 216 37.79 43.60 -10.56
CA GLY A 216 37.90 43.39 -12.01
C GLY A 216 37.31 42.06 -12.47
N ALA A 217 36.48 42.10 -13.51
CA ALA A 217 35.87 40.93 -14.13
C ALA A 217 36.50 40.63 -15.50
N ASN A 218 36.64 39.35 -15.83
CA ASN A 218 37.13 38.88 -17.12
C ASN A 218 35.96 38.27 -17.90
N VAL A 219 35.70 38.78 -19.10
CA VAL A 219 34.77 38.15 -20.04
C VAL A 219 35.45 36.91 -20.61
N LEU A 220 34.86 35.74 -20.35
CA LEU A 220 35.35 34.45 -20.82
C LEU A 220 34.84 34.13 -22.23
N LEU A 221 33.56 34.43 -22.48
CA LEU A 221 32.90 34.29 -23.78
C LEU A 221 31.93 35.45 -23.97
N GLU A 222 32.03 36.12 -25.12
CA GLU A 222 31.07 37.14 -25.55
C GLU A 222 29.83 36.47 -26.16
N GLY A 223 28.64 37.02 -25.90
CA GLY A 223 27.38 36.56 -26.49
C GLY A 223 26.24 36.44 -25.48
N GLU A 224 25.03 36.14 -25.95
CA GLU A 224 23.88 35.97 -25.07
C GLU A 224 23.68 34.50 -24.67
N PHE A 225 23.69 34.25 -23.36
CA PHE A 225 23.51 32.91 -22.79
C PHE A 225 22.25 32.82 -21.92
N LYS A 226 21.58 31.66 -21.96
CA LYS A 226 20.33 31.38 -21.22
C LYS A 226 20.58 30.78 -19.85
N THR A 227 21.46 29.78 -19.76
CA THR A 227 21.74 29.02 -18.53
C THR A 227 23.19 28.56 -18.47
N LEU A 228 23.66 28.33 -17.24
CA LEU A 228 25.03 27.97 -16.88
C LEU A 228 25.05 26.70 -16.01
N SER A 229 26.01 25.80 -16.24
CA SER A 229 26.31 24.69 -15.32
C SER A 229 27.81 24.41 -15.26
N LEU A 230 28.35 24.22 -14.06
CA LEU A 230 29.77 24.02 -13.82
C LEU A 230 30.07 22.61 -13.31
N SER A 231 31.13 21.98 -13.85
CA SER A 231 31.63 20.68 -13.39
C SER A 231 33.14 20.58 -13.60
N HIS A 232 33.90 20.31 -12.54
CA HIS A 232 35.34 19.98 -12.57
C HIS A 232 36.22 20.89 -13.46
N GLY A 233 36.08 22.22 -13.33
CA GLY A 233 36.87 23.18 -14.12
C GLY A 233 36.39 23.35 -15.57
N ARG A 234 35.23 22.81 -15.91
CA ARG A 234 34.52 23.07 -17.17
C ARG A 234 33.21 23.80 -16.90
N ILE A 235 32.92 24.74 -17.78
CA ILE A 235 31.67 25.50 -17.81
C ILE A 235 30.89 25.05 -19.04
N PHE A 236 29.62 24.74 -18.83
CA PHE A 236 28.67 24.46 -19.89
C PHE A 236 27.66 25.59 -19.92
N VAL A 237 27.50 26.21 -21.09
CA VAL A 237 26.51 27.28 -21.32
C VAL A 237 25.65 26.96 -22.52
N VAL A 238 24.44 27.50 -22.51
CA VAL A 238 23.51 27.44 -23.64
C VAL A 238 23.38 28.84 -24.22
N ASP A 239 23.65 28.99 -25.52
CA ASP A 239 23.51 30.27 -26.22
C ASP A 239 22.04 30.59 -26.59
N SER A 240 21.80 31.75 -27.20
CA SER A 240 20.48 32.16 -27.67
C SER A 240 19.87 31.22 -28.72
N ASP A 241 20.71 30.51 -29.48
CA ASP A 241 20.34 29.55 -30.53
C ASP A 241 20.15 28.12 -29.98
N ASP A 242 20.15 27.94 -28.66
CA ASP A 242 20.03 26.64 -27.99
C ASP A 242 21.16 25.65 -28.32
N LYS A 243 22.36 26.15 -28.66
CA LYS A 243 23.58 25.35 -28.78
C LYS A 243 24.26 25.26 -27.42
N ILE A 244 24.74 24.06 -27.11
CA ILE A 244 25.51 23.80 -25.90
C ILE A 244 26.99 24.04 -26.21
N ILE A 245 27.64 24.86 -25.39
CA ILE A 245 29.06 25.19 -25.48
C ILE A 245 29.76 24.65 -24.25
N SER A 246 30.82 23.87 -24.47
CA SER A 246 31.73 23.41 -23.43
C SER A 246 32.98 24.29 -23.41
N PHE A 247 33.19 24.97 -22.29
CA PHE A 247 34.30 25.89 -22.06
C PHE A 247 35.23 25.38 -20.97
N ASP A 248 36.51 25.28 -21.29
CA ASP A 248 37.54 24.87 -20.34
C ASP A 248 38.12 26.10 -19.63
N THR A 249 37.98 26.14 -18.30
CA THR A 249 38.46 27.27 -17.49
C THR A 249 39.97 27.27 -17.27
N GLN A 250 40.65 26.13 -17.42
CA GLN A 250 42.10 26.02 -17.25
C GLN A 250 42.84 26.55 -18.48
N PHE A 251 42.36 26.19 -19.67
CA PHE A 251 42.94 26.61 -20.94
C PHE A 251 42.26 27.84 -21.55
N ASN A 252 41.20 28.34 -20.92
CA ASN A 252 40.41 29.49 -21.36
C ASN A 252 39.96 29.37 -22.83
N LYS A 253 39.42 28.20 -23.20
CA LYS A 253 39.09 27.87 -24.60
C LYS A 253 37.81 27.04 -24.70
N VAL A 254 37.03 27.30 -25.74
CA VAL A 254 35.92 26.45 -26.16
C VAL A 254 36.46 25.10 -26.64
N GLN A 255 36.01 24.01 -26.02
CA GLN A 255 36.34 22.64 -26.41
C GLN A 255 35.47 22.20 -27.59
N TRP A 256 34.17 22.45 -27.51
CA TRP A 256 33.20 22.15 -28.55
C TRP A 256 31.93 22.98 -28.39
N GLN A 257 31.22 23.15 -29.49
CA GLN A 257 29.88 23.75 -29.55
C GLN A 257 29.03 22.86 -30.45
N LYS A 258 27.88 22.40 -29.96
CA LYS A 258 26.99 21.48 -30.68
C LYS A 258 25.53 21.83 -30.44
N SER A 259 24.72 21.70 -31.50
CA SER A 259 23.27 21.60 -31.36
C SER A 259 22.89 20.15 -31.05
N VAL A 260 21.92 19.95 -30.16
CA VAL A 260 21.41 18.62 -29.83
C VAL A 260 20.31 18.14 -30.78
N SER A 261 19.79 19.02 -31.65
CA SER A 261 18.81 18.65 -32.67
C SER A 261 18.99 19.44 -33.96
N ALA A 262 18.65 18.82 -35.09
CA ALA A 262 18.53 19.50 -36.38
C ALA A 262 17.13 20.11 -36.60
N LYS A 263 16.19 19.92 -35.67
CA LYS A 263 14.82 20.44 -35.77
C LYS A 263 14.79 21.96 -35.58
N VAL A 264 14.02 22.63 -36.44
CA VAL A 264 13.69 24.06 -36.32
C VAL A 264 12.75 24.22 -35.12
N ASN A 265 13.11 25.05 -34.13
CA ASN A 265 12.39 25.32 -32.86
C ASN A 265 12.74 24.48 -31.62
N LEU A 266 13.97 23.99 -31.48
CA LEU A 266 14.46 23.51 -30.18
C LEU A 266 14.56 24.66 -29.16
N SER A 267 14.12 24.44 -27.92
CA SER A 267 14.35 25.33 -26.78
C SER A 267 14.83 24.50 -25.58
N ILE A 268 16.00 24.84 -25.04
CA ILE A 268 16.56 24.19 -23.85
C ILE A 268 16.16 24.98 -22.59
N HIS A 269 15.52 24.30 -21.64
CA HIS A 269 15.02 24.90 -20.40
C HIS A 269 16.02 24.74 -19.25
N GLN A 270 16.71 23.60 -19.16
CA GLN A 270 17.68 23.33 -18.11
C GLN A 270 18.81 22.43 -18.61
N ILE A 271 20.02 22.72 -18.15
CA ILE A 271 21.17 21.81 -18.23
C ILE A 271 21.65 21.47 -16.82
N LYS A 272 21.97 20.20 -16.58
CA LYS A 272 22.65 19.73 -15.36
C LYS A 272 23.81 18.85 -15.75
N VAL A 273 25.00 19.21 -15.29
CA VAL A 273 26.23 18.47 -15.57
C VAL A 273 26.60 17.64 -14.36
N ARG A 274 26.84 16.35 -14.57
CA ARG A 274 27.40 15.41 -13.59
C ARG A 274 28.82 15.01 -14.01
N ALA A 275 29.48 14.15 -13.23
CA ALA A 275 30.87 13.76 -13.46
C ALA A 275 31.12 13.15 -14.86
N ASN A 276 30.15 12.42 -15.44
CA ASN A 276 30.32 11.69 -16.70
C ASN A 276 29.24 11.97 -17.77
N GLU A 277 28.26 12.83 -17.49
CA GLU A 277 27.12 13.06 -18.38
C GLU A 277 26.51 14.47 -18.22
N ILE A 278 25.79 14.89 -19.26
CA ILE A 278 25.06 16.16 -19.31
C ILE A 278 23.58 15.81 -19.53
N LEU A 279 22.74 16.21 -18.58
CA LEU A 279 21.29 16.09 -18.67
C LEU A 279 20.73 17.40 -19.23
N VAL A 280 19.90 17.30 -20.27
CA VAL A 280 19.32 18.46 -20.94
C VAL A 280 17.80 18.28 -21.01
N ALA A 281 17.08 19.21 -20.40
CA ALA A 281 15.64 19.32 -20.48
C ALA A 281 15.27 20.33 -21.57
N SER A 282 14.37 19.96 -22.48
CA SER A 282 13.99 20.80 -23.62
C SER A 282 12.50 20.68 -23.95
N ASN A 283 12.04 21.48 -24.90
CA ASN A 283 10.68 21.38 -25.47
C ASN A 283 10.46 20.18 -26.41
N THR A 284 11.50 19.35 -26.62
CA THR A 284 11.45 18.13 -27.44
C THR A 284 11.80 16.87 -26.63
N GLY A 285 11.70 16.95 -25.31
CA GLY A 285 12.02 15.87 -24.39
C GLY A 285 13.38 16.03 -23.69
N VAL A 286 13.95 14.91 -23.26
CA VAL A 286 15.17 14.84 -22.44
C VAL A 286 16.32 14.25 -23.24
N PHE A 287 17.45 14.95 -23.28
CA PHE A 287 18.70 14.42 -23.85
C PHE A 287 19.70 14.09 -22.76
N ILE A 288 20.39 12.96 -22.92
CA ILE A 288 21.60 12.63 -22.16
C ILE A 288 22.78 12.68 -23.13
N LEU A 289 23.79 13.50 -22.80
CA LEU A 289 25.02 13.60 -23.57
C LEU A 289 26.23 13.16 -22.74
N ASP A 290 27.28 12.72 -23.44
CA ASP A 290 28.62 12.63 -22.85
C ASP A 290 29.24 14.03 -22.67
N LEU A 291 30.40 14.10 -22.00
CA LEU A 291 31.13 15.36 -21.81
C LEU A 291 31.75 15.92 -23.11
N GLN A 292 31.76 15.14 -24.19
CA GLN A 292 32.20 15.50 -25.54
C GLN A 292 31.03 16.02 -26.41
N GLY A 293 29.81 16.06 -25.87
CA GLY A 293 28.60 16.51 -26.54
C GLY A 293 28.04 15.52 -27.55
N SER A 294 28.36 14.23 -27.45
CA SER A 294 27.70 13.16 -28.21
C SER A 294 26.42 12.75 -27.49
N ILE A 295 25.32 12.66 -28.23
CA ILE A 295 24.02 12.23 -27.68
C ILE A 295 24.10 10.73 -27.38
N LYS A 296 23.95 10.36 -26.12
CA LYS A 296 23.84 8.97 -25.69
C LYS A 296 22.41 8.46 -25.79
N ARG A 297 21.44 9.26 -25.33
CA ARG A 297 20.02 8.92 -25.34
C ARG A 297 19.17 10.17 -25.53
N HIS A 298 17.98 9.98 -26.12
CA HIS A 298 16.95 11.00 -26.25
C HIS A 298 15.58 10.37 -25.97
N TRP A 299 14.87 10.90 -24.99
CA TRP A 299 13.52 10.46 -24.64
C TRP A 299 12.50 11.56 -24.95
N TYR A 300 11.40 11.19 -25.58
CA TYR A 300 10.35 12.08 -26.02
C TYR A 300 8.99 11.38 -25.95
N ARG A 301 7.92 12.17 -25.94
CA ARG A 301 6.53 11.71 -25.95
C ARG A 301 6.17 11.06 -27.28
N ARG A 302 5.60 9.87 -27.19
CA ARG A 302 4.98 9.15 -28.32
C ARG A 302 3.47 9.20 -28.19
N ALA A 303 2.76 9.40 -29.30
CA ALA A 303 1.30 9.56 -29.29
C ALA A 303 0.56 8.28 -28.83
N GLU A 304 1.13 7.11 -29.13
CA GLU A 304 0.51 5.80 -28.88
C GLU A 304 1.05 5.10 -27.62
N GLN A 305 1.95 5.75 -26.86
CA GLN A 305 2.54 5.20 -25.65
C GLN A 305 2.04 5.95 -24.39
N TYR A 306 1.20 5.29 -23.58
CA TYR A 306 0.61 5.86 -22.36
C TYR A 306 1.47 5.72 -21.10
N ASP A 307 2.39 4.76 -21.11
CA ASP A 307 3.27 4.39 -20.01
C ASP A 307 4.68 4.99 -20.15
N GLY A 308 4.91 5.86 -21.14
CA GLY A 308 6.17 6.60 -21.33
C GLY A 308 6.07 8.07 -20.93
N LEU A 309 6.99 8.89 -21.43
CA LEU A 309 6.95 10.34 -21.23
C LEU A 309 5.67 10.92 -21.87
N GLN A 310 4.82 11.58 -21.08
CA GLN A 310 3.52 12.08 -21.56
C GLN A 310 3.55 13.51 -22.10
N ASP A 311 4.67 14.23 -21.97
CA ASP A 311 4.84 15.60 -22.45
C ASP A 311 6.26 15.82 -22.99
N ASN A 312 6.37 16.43 -24.16
CA ASN A 312 7.66 16.80 -24.74
C ASN A 312 8.25 18.05 -24.08
N ASN A 313 7.43 18.90 -23.46
CA ASN A 313 7.92 20.10 -22.83
C ASN A 313 8.42 19.81 -21.41
N VAL A 314 9.71 19.51 -21.32
CA VAL A 314 10.38 19.16 -20.06
C VAL A 314 11.07 20.39 -19.49
N LEU A 315 10.62 20.85 -18.33
CA LEU A 315 11.13 22.06 -17.68
C LEU A 315 12.29 21.75 -16.74
N SER A 316 12.26 20.59 -16.08
CA SER A 316 13.28 20.23 -15.11
C SER A 316 13.63 18.75 -15.16
N VAL A 317 14.89 18.43 -14.86
CA VAL A 317 15.39 17.05 -14.80
C VAL A 317 16.32 16.90 -13.60
N GLN A 318 16.26 15.75 -12.94
CA GLN A 318 17.13 15.41 -11.81
C GLN A 318 17.40 13.92 -11.81
N ARG A 319 18.69 13.55 -11.78
CA ARG A 319 19.08 12.18 -11.45
C ARG A 319 19.24 12.08 -9.93
N ASP A 320 18.65 11.09 -9.31
CA ASP A 320 18.76 10.91 -7.86
C ASP A 320 20.14 10.31 -7.49
N ARG A 321 20.33 9.96 -6.22
CA ARG A 321 21.54 9.29 -5.72
C ARG A 321 21.68 7.85 -6.18
N ASN A 322 20.58 7.20 -6.55
CA ASN A 322 20.54 5.81 -7.01
C ASN A 322 20.79 5.68 -8.52
N GLY A 323 20.71 6.78 -9.25
CA GLY A 323 20.83 6.79 -10.71
C GLY A 323 19.48 6.80 -11.43
N ASP A 324 18.38 6.81 -10.69
CA ASP A 324 17.03 6.94 -11.27
C ASP A 324 16.79 8.38 -11.72
N LEU A 325 15.97 8.54 -12.76
CA LEU A 325 15.74 9.81 -13.42
C LEU A 325 14.34 10.36 -13.10
N TRP A 326 14.31 11.60 -12.64
CA TRP A 326 13.11 12.38 -12.39
C TRP A 326 12.97 13.46 -13.44
N ILE A 327 11.81 13.50 -14.09
CA ILE A 327 11.52 14.38 -15.23
C ILE A 327 10.29 15.22 -14.89
N GLY A 328 10.47 16.52 -14.79
CA GLY A 328 9.42 17.49 -14.54
C GLY A 328 8.90 18.10 -15.85
N THR A 329 7.62 17.92 -16.14
CA THR A 329 6.98 18.39 -17.37
C THR A 329 6.16 19.66 -17.18
N GLU A 330 5.79 20.32 -18.27
CA GLU A 330 4.92 21.51 -18.21
C GLU A 330 3.46 21.16 -17.91
N SER A 331 2.92 20.11 -18.53
CA SER A 331 1.48 19.82 -18.49
C SER A 331 1.08 18.47 -17.89
N GLN A 332 2.02 17.53 -17.74
CA GLN A 332 1.70 16.14 -17.35
C GLN A 332 2.35 15.69 -16.03
N GLY A 333 2.80 16.63 -15.19
CA GLY A 333 3.30 16.33 -13.86
C GLY A 333 4.74 15.84 -13.85
N LEU A 334 5.02 14.93 -12.93
CA LEU A 334 6.34 14.37 -12.66
C LEU A 334 6.41 12.94 -13.21
N HIS A 335 7.47 12.61 -13.93
CA HIS A 335 7.75 11.26 -14.40
C HIS A 335 8.98 10.70 -13.69
N PHE A 336 8.90 9.45 -13.27
CA PHE A 336 9.97 8.67 -12.68
C PHE A 336 10.37 7.56 -13.65
N PHE A 337 11.66 7.48 -13.93
CA PHE A 337 12.24 6.53 -14.86
C PHE A 337 13.38 5.78 -14.17
N SER A 338 13.19 4.47 -13.98
CA SER A 338 14.12 3.63 -13.23
C SER A 338 15.32 3.21 -14.10
N GLN A 339 16.47 2.97 -13.46
CA GLN A 339 17.64 2.42 -14.16
C GLN A 339 17.39 1.03 -14.75
N LEU A 340 16.53 0.22 -14.11
CA LEU A 340 16.11 -1.07 -14.65
C LEU A 340 15.36 -0.88 -15.98
N SER A 341 14.40 0.06 -16.04
CA SER A 341 13.71 0.37 -17.30
C SER A 341 14.65 0.91 -18.37
N GLU A 342 15.73 1.59 -18.02
CA GLU A 342 16.77 1.98 -18.97
C GLU A 342 17.57 0.79 -19.54
N SER A 343 17.61 -0.33 -18.81
CA SER A 343 18.38 -1.52 -19.13
C SER A 343 17.59 -2.54 -19.96
N PHE A 344 16.27 -2.62 -19.75
CA PHE A 344 15.38 -3.48 -20.51
C PHE A 344 14.86 -2.76 -21.76
N GLY A 345 15.35 -3.14 -22.93
CA GLY A 345 14.92 -2.54 -24.20
C GLY A 345 13.68 -3.22 -24.77
N HIS A 346 12.48 -2.64 -24.56
CA HIS A 346 11.25 -3.15 -25.16
C HIS A 346 11.09 -2.64 -26.61
N VAL A 347 10.88 -3.57 -27.54
CA VAL A 347 10.58 -3.29 -28.94
C VAL A 347 9.18 -3.81 -29.26
N GLY A 348 8.29 -2.93 -29.74
CA GLY A 348 6.93 -3.29 -30.13
C GLY A 348 6.30 -2.24 -31.04
N GLU A 349 4.97 -2.31 -31.18
CA GLU A 349 4.18 -1.39 -32.02
C GLU A 349 4.38 0.08 -31.64
N GLN A 350 4.57 0.38 -30.34
CA GLN A 350 4.81 1.75 -29.87
C GLN A 350 6.10 2.39 -30.42
N ASN A 351 7.11 1.58 -30.75
CA ASN A 351 8.37 2.06 -31.35
C ASN A 351 8.34 2.01 -32.87
N PHE A 352 7.61 1.05 -33.41
CA PHE A 352 7.53 0.82 -34.84
C PHE A 352 6.05 0.70 -35.28
N PRO A 353 5.26 1.78 -35.20
CA PRO A 353 3.81 1.74 -35.45
C PRO A 353 3.47 1.47 -36.92
N HIS A 354 4.42 1.70 -37.81
CA HIS A 354 4.29 1.40 -39.24
C HIS A 354 4.96 0.07 -39.62
N ALA A 355 5.47 -0.70 -38.65
CA ALA A 355 5.94 -2.04 -38.95
C ALA A 355 4.76 -2.90 -39.41
N PRO A 356 4.96 -3.82 -40.37
CA PRO A 356 3.94 -4.78 -40.78
C PRO A 356 3.64 -5.84 -39.70
N LEU A 357 4.12 -5.64 -38.47
CA LEU A 357 3.88 -6.46 -37.28
C LEU A 357 2.47 -6.17 -36.76
N GLY A 358 1.43 -6.54 -37.53
CA GLY A 358 0.02 -6.21 -37.22
C GLY A 358 -0.48 -6.75 -35.87
N HIS A 359 0.19 -7.77 -35.32
CA HIS A 359 0.00 -8.24 -33.94
C HIS A 359 1.40 -8.59 -33.40
N PRO A 360 1.97 -7.82 -32.45
CA PRO A 360 3.36 -7.99 -32.01
C PRO A 360 3.55 -9.20 -31.06
N ASP A 361 2.83 -10.29 -31.31
CA ASP A 361 2.98 -11.55 -30.59
C ASP A 361 4.24 -12.27 -31.10
N VAL A 362 5.39 -11.99 -30.47
CA VAL A 362 6.71 -12.46 -30.91
C VAL A 362 7.04 -13.80 -30.28
N ARG A 363 7.44 -14.77 -31.10
CA ARG A 363 7.58 -16.18 -30.71
C ARG A 363 8.99 -16.73 -30.81
N ASN A 364 9.84 -16.23 -31.70
CA ASN A 364 11.21 -16.72 -31.86
C ASN A 364 12.08 -15.73 -32.66
N PHE A 365 13.39 -15.97 -32.62
CA PHE A 365 14.41 -15.11 -33.22
C PHE A 365 15.49 -15.95 -33.90
N ALA A 366 16.03 -15.47 -35.02
CA ALA A 366 17.21 -16.02 -35.63
C ALA A 366 18.03 -14.93 -36.34
N LEU A 367 19.33 -15.18 -36.53
CA LEU A 367 20.21 -14.33 -37.31
C LEU A 367 20.83 -15.16 -38.43
N ASP A 368 20.85 -14.61 -39.64
CA ASP A 368 21.51 -15.25 -40.77
C ASP A 368 22.92 -14.73 -41.05
N SER A 369 23.59 -15.39 -41.99
CA SER A 369 24.95 -15.07 -42.45
C SER A 369 25.10 -13.67 -43.05
N SER A 370 23.98 -13.04 -43.46
CA SER A 370 23.91 -11.72 -44.09
C SER A 370 23.49 -10.63 -43.10
N GLU A 371 23.56 -10.90 -41.79
CA GLU A 371 23.15 -10.02 -40.70
C GLU A 371 21.67 -9.59 -40.76
N ARG A 372 20.80 -10.37 -41.41
CA ARG A 372 19.35 -10.14 -41.35
C ARG A 372 18.81 -10.80 -40.08
N PHE A 373 18.06 -10.02 -39.31
CA PHE A 373 17.44 -10.47 -38.08
C PHE A 373 16.02 -10.95 -38.36
N TRP A 374 15.80 -12.25 -38.21
CA TRP A 374 14.54 -12.93 -38.47
C TRP A 374 13.72 -13.05 -37.20
N ILE A 375 12.42 -12.77 -37.32
CA ILE A 375 11.48 -12.77 -36.20
C ILE A 375 10.23 -13.52 -36.63
N GLY A 376 9.94 -14.62 -35.94
CA GLY A 376 8.68 -15.34 -36.09
C GLY A 376 7.63 -14.77 -35.14
N THR A 377 6.41 -14.55 -35.65
CA THR A 377 5.25 -14.12 -34.87
C THR A 377 4.07 -15.06 -35.08
N SER A 378 2.98 -14.83 -34.35
CA SER A 378 1.71 -15.50 -34.59
C SER A 378 1.08 -15.22 -35.97
N SER A 379 1.59 -14.23 -36.70
CA SER A 379 0.99 -13.72 -37.94
C SER A 379 1.98 -13.69 -39.11
N GLY A 380 3.07 -14.45 -39.00
CA GLY A 380 4.02 -14.67 -40.09
C GLY A 380 5.47 -14.42 -39.70
N LEU A 381 6.31 -14.35 -40.73
CA LEU A 381 7.76 -14.23 -40.61
C LEU A 381 8.23 -12.86 -41.11
N TYR A 382 9.06 -12.21 -40.30
CA TYR A 382 9.54 -10.85 -40.54
C TYR A 382 11.06 -10.79 -40.50
N ILE A 383 11.61 -9.83 -41.24
CA ILE A 383 13.02 -9.51 -41.27
C ILE A 383 13.20 -8.06 -40.84
N TYR A 384 14.08 -7.84 -39.87
CA TYR A 384 14.57 -6.52 -39.53
C TYR A 384 15.90 -6.27 -40.25
N GLN A 385 15.91 -5.27 -41.13
CA GLN A 385 17.10 -4.83 -41.86
C GLN A 385 17.00 -3.33 -42.18
N LYS A 386 18.12 -2.59 -42.08
CA LYS A 386 18.18 -1.13 -42.34
C LYS A 386 17.14 -0.33 -41.54
N SER A 387 17.01 -0.64 -40.26
CA SER A 387 16.12 0.04 -39.31
C SER A 387 14.62 -0.09 -39.58
N SER A 388 14.20 -1.05 -40.42
CA SER A 388 12.80 -1.29 -40.76
C SER A 388 12.45 -2.78 -40.71
N PHE A 389 11.20 -3.07 -40.34
CA PHE A 389 10.62 -4.41 -40.41
C PHE A 389 9.99 -4.64 -41.79
N ILE A 390 10.31 -5.77 -42.40
CA ILE A 390 9.85 -6.17 -43.72
C ILE A 390 9.28 -7.59 -43.61
N GLU A 391 8.11 -7.85 -44.19
CA GLU A 391 7.58 -9.21 -44.28
C GLU A 391 8.52 -10.07 -45.13
N ALA A 392 8.90 -11.26 -44.64
CA ALA A 392 9.94 -12.08 -45.27
C ALA A 392 9.62 -12.45 -46.73
N HIS A 393 8.34 -12.68 -47.06
CA HIS A 393 7.91 -13.03 -48.41
C HIS A 393 8.13 -11.90 -49.45
N ARG A 394 8.31 -10.65 -49.02
CA ARG A 394 8.64 -9.53 -49.93
C ARG A 394 10.09 -9.60 -50.41
N ILE A 395 10.98 -10.13 -49.59
CA ILE A 395 12.39 -10.36 -49.93
C ILE A 395 12.55 -11.74 -50.60
N PHE A 396 11.80 -12.73 -50.12
CA PHE A 396 11.83 -14.11 -50.59
C PHE A 396 10.43 -14.58 -51.03
N PRO A 397 10.03 -14.36 -52.29
CA PRO A 397 8.68 -14.66 -52.77
C PRO A 397 8.19 -16.08 -52.52
N SER A 398 9.10 -17.07 -52.47
CA SER A 398 8.78 -18.47 -52.16
C SER A 398 8.24 -18.68 -50.75
N LEU A 399 8.51 -17.76 -49.82
CA LEU A 399 7.95 -17.80 -48.46
C LEU A 399 6.50 -17.28 -48.38
N SER A 400 5.86 -16.96 -49.51
CA SER A 400 4.45 -16.58 -49.55
C SER A 400 3.50 -17.67 -49.04
N ALA A 401 3.92 -18.94 -49.10
CA ALA A 401 3.16 -20.08 -48.58
C ALA A 401 2.92 -20.03 -47.06
N ILE A 402 3.78 -19.33 -46.32
CA ILE A 402 3.65 -19.16 -44.85
C ILE A 402 3.30 -17.71 -44.46
N LYS A 403 2.71 -16.96 -45.39
CA LYS A 403 2.25 -15.60 -45.11
C LYS A 403 1.03 -15.66 -44.19
N GLY A 404 1.09 -14.98 -43.04
CA GLY A 404 0.01 -15.00 -42.06
C GLY A 404 0.01 -16.22 -41.15
N SER A 405 0.87 -17.21 -41.39
CA SER A 405 0.99 -18.44 -40.61
C SER A 405 1.48 -18.17 -39.20
N PHE A 406 1.03 -18.98 -38.25
CA PHE A 406 1.52 -18.96 -36.88
C PHE A 406 2.89 -19.63 -36.81
N ILE A 407 3.96 -18.83 -36.67
CA ILE A 407 5.34 -19.33 -36.67
C ILE A 407 5.72 -19.80 -35.27
N THR A 408 6.12 -21.06 -35.14
CA THR A 408 6.49 -21.67 -33.84
C THR A 408 7.98 -21.63 -33.58
N GLN A 409 8.82 -21.91 -34.59
CA GLN A 409 10.28 -21.83 -34.48
C GLN A 409 10.92 -21.36 -35.79
N VAL A 410 12.02 -20.62 -35.66
CA VAL A 410 12.90 -20.25 -36.77
C VAL A 410 14.34 -20.61 -36.39
N LYS A 411 15.00 -21.46 -37.18
CA LYS A 411 16.41 -21.80 -37.03
C LYS A 411 17.13 -21.72 -38.35
N ILE A 412 18.42 -21.43 -38.29
CA ILE A 412 19.29 -21.37 -39.45
C ILE A 412 20.48 -22.28 -39.18
N TYR A 413 20.63 -23.31 -40.00
CA TYR A 413 21.74 -24.25 -39.98
C TYR A 413 22.40 -24.23 -41.35
N ASP A 414 23.71 -24.01 -41.41
CA ASP A 414 24.48 -23.94 -42.67
C ASP A 414 23.80 -23.10 -43.77
N ASP A 415 23.40 -21.87 -43.44
CA ASP A 415 22.73 -20.92 -44.34
C ASP A 415 21.39 -21.43 -44.93
N THR A 416 20.83 -22.49 -44.33
CA THR A 416 19.50 -23.02 -44.61
C THR A 416 18.54 -22.62 -43.50
N LEU A 417 17.52 -21.87 -43.87
CA LEU A 417 16.42 -21.46 -43.00
C LEU A 417 15.43 -22.63 -42.84
N TRP A 418 15.12 -22.95 -41.59
CA TRP A 418 14.10 -23.88 -41.18
C TRP A 418 13.04 -23.14 -40.37
N VAL A 419 11.78 -23.23 -40.82
CA VAL A 419 10.65 -22.58 -40.17
C VAL A 419 9.59 -23.64 -39.90
N THR A 420 9.18 -23.76 -38.65
CA THR A 420 8.04 -24.61 -38.27
C THR A 420 6.82 -23.74 -38.02
N THR A 421 5.64 -24.25 -38.37
CA THR A 421 4.38 -23.53 -38.20
C THR A 421 3.35 -24.41 -37.49
N ARG A 422 2.31 -23.76 -36.99
CA ARG A 422 1.08 -24.42 -36.57
C ARG A 422 0.11 -24.46 -37.75
N GLY A 423 -0.06 -25.62 -38.38
CA GLY A 423 -0.99 -25.86 -39.48
C GLY A 423 -0.32 -25.96 -40.85
N ASP A 424 0.65 -25.10 -41.16
CA ASP A 424 1.24 -24.99 -42.50
C ASP A 424 2.53 -25.80 -42.69
N GLY A 425 2.78 -26.81 -41.87
CA GLY A 425 3.93 -27.70 -42.02
C GLY A 425 5.29 -27.09 -41.65
N VAL A 426 6.34 -27.54 -42.35
CA VAL A 426 7.72 -27.07 -42.16
C VAL A 426 8.25 -26.51 -43.47
N VAL A 427 8.82 -25.32 -43.43
CA VAL A 427 9.49 -24.70 -44.57
C VAL A 427 10.99 -24.83 -44.41
N ARG A 428 11.65 -25.35 -45.45
CA ARG A 428 13.09 -25.32 -45.65
C ARG A 428 13.41 -24.37 -46.80
N TYR A 429 14.33 -23.45 -46.58
CA TYR A 429 14.77 -22.49 -47.60
C TYR A 429 16.28 -22.25 -47.53
N ALA A 430 17.01 -22.63 -48.58
CA ALA A 430 18.44 -22.35 -48.69
C ALA A 430 18.66 -20.87 -49.09
N LEU A 431 19.25 -20.06 -48.20
CA LEU A 431 19.32 -18.60 -48.37
C LEU A 431 20.21 -18.17 -49.55
N THR A 432 21.29 -18.91 -49.82
CA THR A 432 22.21 -18.68 -50.94
C THR A 432 21.76 -19.32 -52.25
N GLN A 433 21.22 -20.53 -52.21
CA GLN A 433 20.85 -21.30 -53.41
C GLN A 433 19.42 -21.01 -53.89
N GLY A 434 18.56 -20.48 -53.00
CA GLY A 434 17.14 -20.26 -53.27
C GLY A 434 16.31 -21.53 -53.36
N GLU A 435 16.86 -22.68 -52.97
CA GLU A 435 16.14 -23.95 -52.94
C GLU A 435 15.06 -23.91 -51.86
N TYR A 436 13.80 -24.00 -52.27
CA TYR A 436 12.63 -24.04 -51.39
C TYR A 436 12.06 -25.45 -51.30
N SER A 437 11.70 -25.90 -50.11
CA SER A 437 10.95 -27.13 -49.90
C SER A 437 9.90 -26.92 -48.82
N HIS A 438 8.66 -27.23 -49.15
CA HIS A 438 7.55 -27.25 -48.21
C HIS A 438 7.27 -28.68 -47.80
N LEU A 439 7.48 -28.98 -46.52
CA LEU A 439 7.45 -30.32 -45.98
C LEU A 439 6.15 -30.49 -45.19
N MET A 440 5.20 -31.22 -45.78
CA MET A 440 4.00 -31.69 -45.11
C MET A 440 3.97 -33.22 -45.14
N PRO A 441 3.73 -33.90 -44.01
CA PRO A 441 3.52 -35.34 -44.00
C PRO A 441 2.28 -35.73 -44.84
N ASN A 442 2.35 -36.85 -45.56
CA ASN A 442 1.22 -37.41 -46.33
C ASN A 442 0.14 -38.04 -45.43
N SER A 443 -0.33 -37.31 -44.41
CA SER A 443 -1.45 -37.73 -43.57
C SER A 443 -2.73 -37.02 -44.04
N ASN A 444 -3.64 -37.76 -44.67
CA ASN A 444 -5.00 -37.31 -45.00
C ASN A 444 -5.64 -36.59 -43.80
N ASN A 445 -5.76 -35.25 -43.85
CA ASN A 445 -6.59 -34.40 -42.99
C ASN A 445 -6.76 -34.89 -41.53
N GLY A 446 -5.66 -35.18 -40.84
CA GLY A 446 -5.67 -35.39 -39.38
C GLY A 446 -5.75 -34.05 -38.62
N PRO A 447 -6.20 -34.04 -37.36
CA PRO A 447 -6.40 -32.81 -36.59
C PRO A 447 -5.07 -32.06 -36.41
N GLU A 448 -5.04 -30.78 -36.79
CA GLU A 448 -3.94 -29.80 -36.70
C GLU A 448 -2.50 -30.36 -36.67
N LEU A 449 -1.85 -30.46 -37.85
CA LEU A 449 -0.40 -30.65 -37.95
C LEU A 449 0.34 -29.44 -37.33
N SER A 450 0.67 -29.52 -36.05
CA SER A 450 1.45 -28.51 -35.34
C SER A 450 2.89 -28.97 -35.17
N PHE A 451 3.83 -28.24 -35.76
CA PHE A 451 5.26 -28.43 -35.54
C PHE A 451 5.75 -27.36 -34.55
N ASN A 452 6.56 -27.74 -33.56
CA ASN A 452 6.88 -26.85 -32.42
C ASN A 452 8.32 -26.32 -32.41
N ASP A 453 9.28 -27.14 -32.81
CA ASP A 453 10.71 -26.87 -32.70
C ASP A 453 11.51 -27.68 -33.75
N VAL A 454 12.75 -27.24 -34.02
CA VAL A 454 13.67 -27.85 -34.99
C VAL A 454 15.11 -27.80 -34.47
N ILE A 455 15.80 -28.93 -34.54
CA ILE A 455 17.17 -29.06 -34.02
C ILE A 455 18.06 -29.91 -34.92
N GLU A 456 19.34 -29.57 -34.99
CA GLU A 456 20.35 -30.45 -35.59
C GLU A 456 20.90 -31.42 -34.54
N TYR A 457 20.82 -32.72 -34.82
CA TYR A 457 21.36 -33.79 -33.98
C TYR A 457 22.12 -34.79 -34.84
N GLN A 458 23.42 -34.96 -34.59
CA GLN A 458 24.30 -35.89 -35.34
C GLN A 458 24.23 -35.69 -36.87
N SER A 459 24.27 -34.43 -37.33
CA SER A 459 24.14 -34.04 -38.74
C SER A 459 22.81 -34.42 -39.40
N GLN A 460 21.77 -34.66 -38.60
CA GLN A 460 20.39 -34.86 -39.05
C GLN A 460 19.52 -33.73 -38.50
N ILE A 461 18.61 -33.22 -39.31
CA ILE A 461 17.61 -32.25 -38.86
C ILE A 461 16.41 -33.01 -38.30
N LEU A 462 16.08 -32.73 -37.04
CA LEU A 462 14.93 -33.25 -36.35
C LEU A 462 13.88 -32.15 -36.18
N VAL A 463 12.62 -32.53 -36.29
CA VAL A 463 11.48 -31.64 -36.11
C VAL A 463 10.50 -32.29 -35.14
N SER A 464 10.05 -31.53 -34.13
CA SER A 464 8.98 -31.97 -33.23
C SER A 464 7.62 -31.73 -33.85
N SER A 465 6.72 -32.69 -33.70
CA SER A 465 5.31 -32.57 -34.00
C SER A 465 4.48 -32.83 -32.74
N ARG A 466 3.37 -32.12 -32.62
CA ARG A 466 2.37 -32.38 -31.59
C ARG A 466 1.62 -33.68 -31.86
N THR A 467 1.49 -34.12 -33.11
CA THR A 467 0.67 -35.29 -33.46
C THR A 467 1.51 -36.48 -33.92
N LEU A 468 2.70 -36.25 -34.45
CA LEU A 468 3.57 -37.28 -35.03
C LEU A 468 4.84 -37.55 -34.20
N GLY A 469 4.94 -36.97 -33.00
CA GLY A 469 6.10 -37.12 -32.13
C GLY A 469 7.37 -36.50 -32.74
N LEU A 470 8.41 -37.32 -32.91
CA LEU A 470 9.71 -36.87 -33.43
C LEU A 470 9.89 -37.27 -34.90
N MET A 471 10.10 -36.29 -35.75
CA MET A 471 10.32 -36.46 -37.19
C MET A 471 11.78 -36.14 -37.55
N ARG A 472 12.31 -36.79 -38.58
CA ARG A 472 13.62 -36.53 -39.18
C ARG A 472 13.45 -36.12 -40.63
N TYR A 473 14.23 -35.13 -41.07
CA TYR A 473 14.36 -34.81 -42.48
C TYR A 473 15.24 -35.84 -43.20
N ASP A 474 14.67 -36.51 -44.18
CA ASP A 474 15.40 -37.41 -45.06
C ASP A 474 15.89 -36.68 -46.31
N VAL A 475 17.20 -36.66 -46.50
CA VAL A 475 17.86 -35.87 -47.56
C VAL A 475 17.59 -36.45 -48.96
N GLU A 476 17.45 -37.78 -49.07
CA GLU A 476 17.23 -38.45 -50.35
C GLU A 476 15.80 -38.25 -50.86
N SER A 477 14.81 -38.49 -50.01
CA SER A 477 13.38 -38.32 -50.37
C SER A 477 12.91 -36.86 -50.29
N LYS A 478 13.67 -35.98 -49.62
CA LYS A 478 13.26 -34.61 -49.26
C LYS A 478 11.92 -34.57 -48.51
N THR A 479 11.65 -35.57 -47.67
CA THR A 479 10.42 -35.64 -46.85
C THR A 479 10.73 -35.75 -45.36
N LEU A 480 9.72 -35.54 -44.52
CA LEU A 480 9.79 -35.81 -43.09
C LEU A 480 9.33 -37.24 -42.81
N VAL A 481 10.18 -38.03 -42.17
CA VAL A 481 9.91 -39.41 -41.76
C VAL A 481 9.97 -39.53 -40.23
N GLN A 482 9.29 -40.51 -39.63
CA GLN A 482 9.37 -40.70 -38.18
C GLN A 482 10.78 -41.10 -37.75
N PHE A 483 11.28 -40.50 -36.66
CA PHE A 483 12.60 -40.82 -36.11
C PHE A 483 12.58 -42.14 -35.32
N PHE A 484 11.50 -42.39 -34.57
CA PHE A 484 11.30 -43.64 -33.82
C PHE A 484 10.36 -44.57 -34.59
N GLU A 485 10.91 -45.36 -35.51
CA GLU A 485 10.12 -46.38 -36.20
C GLU A 485 9.78 -47.55 -35.27
N ASN A 486 8.49 -47.90 -35.17
CA ASN A 486 7.99 -49.09 -34.46
C ASN A 486 8.33 -49.17 -32.96
N ARG A 487 8.52 -48.03 -32.28
CA ARG A 487 8.71 -47.96 -30.82
C ARG A 487 7.44 -47.47 -30.13
N SER A 488 6.83 -48.30 -29.29
CA SER A 488 5.62 -47.95 -28.54
C SER A 488 5.88 -47.08 -27.30
N ASP A 489 7.13 -47.02 -26.85
CA ASP A 489 7.61 -46.20 -25.73
C ASP A 489 7.98 -44.77 -26.14
N ALA A 490 7.94 -44.45 -27.43
CA ALA A 490 8.22 -43.12 -27.94
C ALA A 490 6.99 -42.20 -27.77
N PRO A 491 7.19 -40.94 -27.32
CA PRO A 491 6.09 -40.05 -27.08
C PRO A 491 5.50 -39.52 -28.39
N SER A 492 4.20 -39.24 -28.34
CA SER A 492 3.42 -38.77 -29.49
C SER A 492 3.40 -37.24 -29.62
N HIS A 493 3.66 -36.52 -28.53
CA HIS A 493 3.56 -35.07 -28.45
C HIS A 493 4.88 -34.45 -27.95
N VAL A 494 5.76 -34.06 -28.86
CA VAL A 494 7.05 -33.43 -28.50
C VAL A 494 6.95 -31.91 -28.60
N SER A 495 7.41 -31.20 -27.56
CA SER A 495 7.27 -29.73 -27.43
C SER A 495 8.57 -28.98 -27.74
N SER A 496 9.70 -29.42 -27.18
CA SER A 496 11.00 -28.74 -27.27
C SER A 496 12.17 -29.71 -27.28
N PHE A 497 13.31 -29.27 -27.81
CA PHE A 497 14.57 -30.03 -27.84
C PHE A 497 15.74 -29.34 -27.16
N LYS A 498 16.67 -30.16 -26.67
CA LYS A 498 18.03 -29.73 -26.37
C LYS A 498 19.02 -30.86 -26.65
N VAL A 499 20.08 -30.56 -27.40
CA VAL A 499 21.21 -31.49 -27.57
C VAL A 499 22.28 -31.15 -26.53
N VAL A 500 22.66 -32.14 -25.73
CA VAL A 500 23.63 -32.00 -24.65
C VAL A 500 24.73 -33.05 -24.84
N GLY A 501 25.89 -32.61 -25.33
CA GLY A 501 26.96 -33.50 -25.74
C GLY A 501 26.52 -34.42 -26.88
N GLN A 502 26.32 -35.71 -26.60
CA GLN A 502 25.82 -36.70 -27.58
C GLN A 502 24.38 -37.15 -27.28
N ASP A 503 23.77 -36.62 -26.22
CA ASP A 503 22.43 -37.01 -25.77
C ASP A 503 21.39 -36.03 -26.33
N LEU A 504 20.24 -36.55 -26.74
CA LEU A 504 19.09 -35.75 -27.16
C LEU A 504 18.08 -35.71 -26.01
N TRP A 505 17.79 -34.53 -25.50
CA TRP A 505 16.77 -34.27 -24.50
C TRP A 505 15.56 -33.62 -25.15
N PHE A 506 14.37 -34.01 -24.72
CA PHE A 506 13.15 -33.43 -25.26
C PHE A 506 11.99 -33.48 -24.29
N GLY A 507 11.21 -32.41 -24.34
CA GLY A 507 10.00 -32.22 -23.55
C GLY A 507 8.80 -32.76 -24.28
N THR A 508 7.77 -33.14 -23.51
CA THR A 508 6.49 -33.56 -24.07
C THR A 508 5.33 -32.83 -23.42
N ILE A 509 4.19 -32.82 -24.13
CA ILE A 509 2.92 -32.33 -23.59
C ILE A 509 2.17 -33.53 -23.02
N GLY A 510 2.47 -33.88 -21.76
CA GLY A 510 1.69 -34.83 -20.97
C GLY A 510 2.43 -36.11 -20.57
N GLU A 511 3.59 -36.39 -21.18
CA GLU A 511 4.36 -37.61 -20.94
C GLU A 511 5.67 -37.37 -20.18
N GLY A 512 5.97 -36.11 -19.79
CA GLY A 512 7.16 -35.73 -19.04
C GLY A 512 8.38 -35.37 -19.89
N LEU A 513 9.56 -35.59 -19.31
CA LEU A 513 10.87 -35.31 -19.90
C LEU A 513 11.51 -36.60 -20.40
N PHE A 514 12.01 -36.59 -21.63
CA PHE A 514 12.71 -37.71 -22.22
C PHE A 514 14.18 -37.41 -22.49
N LYS A 515 14.99 -38.45 -22.38
CA LYS A 515 16.41 -38.47 -22.75
C LYS A 515 16.69 -39.67 -23.65
N PHE A 516 17.19 -39.40 -24.85
CA PHE A 516 17.68 -40.41 -25.78
C PHE A 516 19.21 -40.42 -25.79
N SER A 517 19.80 -41.54 -25.37
CA SER A 517 21.25 -41.72 -25.29
C SER A 517 21.62 -43.13 -25.70
N LYS A 518 22.58 -43.28 -26.63
CA LYS A 518 23.10 -44.58 -27.09
C LYS A 518 22.00 -45.59 -27.51
N GLY A 519 20.93 -45.11 -28.14
CA GLY A 519 19.80 -45.93 -28.58
C GLY A 519 18.75 -46.25 -27.49
N GLN A 520 19.02 -45.93 -26.23
CA GLN A 520 18.07 -46.09 -25.13
C GLN A 520 17.27 -44.82 -24.90
N LEU A 521 16.00 -45.00 -24.58
CA LEU A 521 15.06 -43.94 -24.26
C LEU A 521 14.74 -44.01 -22.77
N HIS A 522 14.97 -42.92 -22.05
CA HIS A 522 14.65 -42.76 -20.64
C HIS A 522 13.56 -41.71 -20.48
N ASN A 523 12.60 -41.94 -19.58
CA ASN A 523 11.52 -41.01 -19.26
C ASN A 523 11.58 -40.63 -17.78
N LEU A 524 11.21 -39.39 -17.47
CA LEU A 524 11.03 -38.84 -16.14
C LEU A 524 9.68 -38.10 -16.07
N THR A 525 8.85 -38.47 -15.10
CA THR A 525 7.49 -37.95 -14.92
C THR A 525 7.28 -37.30 -13.55
N THR A 526 6.08 -36.79 -13.29
CA THR A 526 5.64 -36.29 -11.98
C THR A 526 5.74 -37.35 -10.88
N GLN A 527 5.63 -38.64 -11.20
CA GLN A 527 5.85 -39.72 -10.24
C GLN A 527 7.30 -39.80 -9.77
N ASP A 528 8.24 -39.34 -10.61
CA ASP A 528 9.67 -39.32 -10.36
C ASP A 528 10.14 -37.98 -9.74
N GLY A 529 9.21 -37.09 -9.40
CA GLY A 529 9.45 -35.81 -8.75
C GLY A 529 9.46 -34.59 -9.69
N LEU A 530 9.15 -34.76 -10.98
CA LEU A 530 9.02 -33.64 -11.91
C LEU A 530 7.83 -32.75 -11.51
N LYS A 531 7.95 -31.43 -11.64
CA LYS A 531 6.87 -30.49 -11.25
C LYS A 531 5.59 -30.66 -12.07
N SER A 532 5.73 -30.94 -13.36
CA SER A 532 4.62 -31.23 -14.28
C SER A 532 5.10 -32.13 -15.42
N ASN A 533 4.17 -32.90 -15.99
CA ASN A 533 4.40 -33.65 -17.22
C ASN A 533 4.22 -32.81 -18.50
N LEU A 534 3.81 -31.54 -18.37
CA LEU A 534 3.77 -30.58 -19.47
C LEU A 534 5.09 -29.82 -19.51
N VAL A 535 6.04 -30.33 -20.27
CA VAL A 535 7.35 -29.70 -20.43
C VAL A 535 7.28 -28.77 -21.62
N PHE A 536 7.46 -27.47 -21.40
CA PHE A 536 7.37 -26.48 -22.47
C PHE A 536 8.71 -26.19 -23.13
N MET A 537 9.73 -25.90 -22.31
CA MET A 537 11.05 -25.54 -22.81
C MET A 537 12.12 -26.17 -21.92
N ILE A 538 13.27 -26.46 -22.53
CA ILE A 538 14.41 -27.06 -21.86
C ILE A 538 15.66 -26.25 -22.18
N ASP A 539 16.48 -25.98 -21.17
CA ASP A 539 17.82 -25.43 -21.36
C ASP A 539 18.86 -26.10 -20.46
N GLU A 540 20.14 -25.96 -20.80
CA GLU A 540 21.27 -26.54 -20.04
C GLU A 540 22.09 -25.43 -19.39
N ASP A 541 22.51 -25.65 -18.15
CA ASP A 541 23.51 -24.80 -17.48
C ASP A 541 24.94 -25.37 -17.57
N PRO A 542 26.00 -24.61 -17.23
CA PRO A 542 27.39 -25.08 -17.31
C PRO A 542 27.73 -26.28 -16.43
N TRP A 543 26.93 -26.58 -15.40
CA TRP A 543 27.07 -27.78 -14.56
C TRP A 543 26.36 -28.99 -15.18
N GLN A 544 25.86 -28.82 -16.40
CA GLN A 544 25.20 -29.85 -17.21
C GLN A 544 23.92 -30.37 -16.56
N ARG A 545 23.23 -29.48 -15.83
CA ARG A 545 21.89 -29.71 -15.31
C ARG A 545 20.89 -29.18 -16.34
N ILE A 546 19.82 -29.94 -16.51
CA ILE A 546 18.75 -29.66 -17.44
C ILE A 546 17.65 -28.92 -16.68
N TRP A 547 17.39 -27.68 -17.10
CA TRP A 547 16.31 -26.84 -16.59
C TRP A 547 15.06 -27.08 -17.42
N VAL A 548 13.99 -27.49 -16.74
CA VAL A 548 12.74 -27.93 -17.36
C VAL A 548 11.64 -26.96 -16.97
N ALA A 549 11.14 -26.17 -17.92
CA ALA A 549 10.03 -25.24 -17.71
C ALA A 549 8.67 -25.92 -17.89
N SER A 550 7.72 -25.54 -17.04
CA SER A 550 6.33 -26.03 -17.05
C SER A 550 5.34 -24.95 -16.58
N GLU A 551 4.05 -25.25 -16.64
CA GLU A 551 2.96 -24.43 -16.08
C GLU A 551 2.97 -24.35 -14.55
N ALA A 552 3.67 -25.28 -13.88
CA ALA A 552 3.69 -25.42 -12.43
C ALA A 552 5.04 -25.01 -11.79
N GLY A 553 5.98 -24.50 -12.59
CA GLY A 553 7.30 -24.04 -12.18
C GLY A 553 8.42 -24.71 -12.98
N ILE A 554 9.58 -24.83 -12.35
CA ILE A 554 10.80 -25.36 -12.95
C ILE A 554 11.23 -26.63 -12.22
N SER A 555 11.71 -27.61 -12.97
CA SER A 555 12.47 -28.74 -12.41
C SER A 555 13.91 -28.73 -12.92
N LEU A 556 14.87 -28.90 -12.03
CA LEU A 556 16.26 -29.17 -12.38
C LEU A 556 16.51 -30.67 -12.37
N VAL A 557 17.01 -31.18 -13.48
CA VAL A 557 17.30 -32.60 -13.68
C VAL A 557 18.80 -32.77 -13.96
N ASP A 558 19.45 -33.71 -13.28
CA ASP A 558 20.85 -34.02 -13.54
C ASP A 558 21.03 -34.91 -14.80
N LYS A 559 22.28 -35.17 -15.17
CA LYS A 559 22.61 -36.05 -16.30
C LYS A 559 22.09 -37.47 -16.15
N GLN A 560 21.84 -37.92 -14.92
CA GLN A 560 21.37 -39.25 -14.58
C GLN A 560 19.84 -39.35 -14.59
N MET A 561 19.12 -38.33 -15.08
CA MET A 561 17.66 -38.28 -15.08
C MET A 561 17.08 -38.32 -13.67
N LYS A 562 17.67 -37.58 -12.73
CA LYS A 562 17.11 -37.39 -11.39
C LYS A 562 16.76 -35.92 -11.15
N VAL A 563 15.58 -35.68 -10.60
CA VAL A 563 15.18 -34.33 -10.16
C VAL A 563 16.00 -33.95 -8.94
N VAL A 564 16.80 -32.90 -9.10
CA VAL A 564 17.68 -32.35 -8.06
C VAL A 564 16.94 -31.31 -7.22
N ARG A 565 16.11 -30.48 -7.88
CA ARG A 565 15.40 -29.37 -7.25
C ARG A 565 14.17 -28.99 -8.08
N THR A 566 13.13 -28.51 -7.41
CA THR A 566 11.98 -27.86 -8.02
C THR A 566 11.86 -26.43 -7.51
N ILE A 567 11.43 -25.50 -8.36
CA ILE A 567 11.29 -24.08 -8.03
C ILE A 567 9.91 -23.61 -8.50
N GLY A 568 9.14 -23.00 -7.60
CA GLY A 568 7.85 -22.35 -7.89
C GLY A 568 7.64 -21.11 -7.04
N GLU A 569 6.37 -20.72 -6.83
CA GLU A 569 6.01 -19.50 -6.09
C GLU A 569 6.43 -19.53 -4.61
N GLN A 570 6.43 -20.72 -3.97
CA GLN A 570 6.82 -20.85 -2.57
C GLN A 570 8.32 -20.55 -2.37
N GLU A 571 9.13 -20.80 -3.40
CA GLU A 571 10.56 -20.50 -3.43
C GLU A 571 10.87 -19.06 -3.87
N GLY A 572 9.86 -18.27 -4.27
CA GLY A 572 9.99 -16.85 -4.61
C GLY A 572 9.83 -16.50 -6.09
N LEU A 573 9.44 -17.46 -6.95
CA LEU A 573 9.14 -17.16 -8.35
C LEU A 573 7.86 -16.30 -8.45
N GLY A 574 7.88 -15.25 -9.26
CA GLY A 574 6.75 -14.32 -9.38
C GLY A 574 5.46 -14.95 -9.94
N ASN A 575 5.58 -16.03 -10.72
CA ASN A 575 4.47 -16.80 -11.25
C ASN A 575 4.92 -18.23 -11.60
N GLN A 576 4.06 -19.23 -11.38
CA GLN A 576 4.42 -20.65 -11.61
C GLN A 576 4.52 -21.02 -13.10
N ALA A 577 3.79 -20.35 -13.99
CA ALA A 577 3.78 -20.71 -15.41
C ALA A 577 4.98 -20.12 -16.13
N VAL A 578 5.93 -20.99 -16.49
CA VAL A 578 7.18 -20.64 -17.18
C VAL A 578 7.10 -21.08 -18.64
N TRP A 579 7.24 -20.11 -19.55
CA TRP A 579 7.07 -20.30 -21.00
C TRP A 579 8.36 -20.27 -21.80
N GLY A 580 9.37 -19.57 -21.29
CA GLY A 580 10.67 -19.41 -21.94
C GLY A 580 11.83 -19.54 -20.95
N LEU A 581 12.93 -20.13 -21.41
CA LEU A 581 14.17 -20.31 -20.66
C LEU A 581 15.37 -19.92 -21.53
N VAL A 582 16.32 -19.20 -20.95
CA VAL A 582 17.62 -18.97 -21.59
C VAL A 582 18.71 -18.74 -20.56
N TYR A 583 19.77 -19.54 -20.63
CA TYR A 583 20.97 -19.37 -19.81
C TYR A 583 21.85 -18.23 -20.35
N ASP A 584 22.24 -17.30 -19.48
CA ASP A 584 23.22 -16.26 -19.81
C ASP A 584 24.66 -16.68 -19.52
N ASP A 585 25.65 -15.96 -20.05
CA ASP A 585 27.07 -16.27 -19.78
C ASP A 585 27.58 -15.75 -18.42
N TYR A 586 26.67 -15.33 -17.52
CA TYR A 586 26.95 -14.67 -16.24
C TYR A 586 26.27 -15.38 -15.05
N GLU A 587 26.04 -16.69 -15.16
CA GLU A 587 25.50 -17.56 -14.08
C GLU A 587 24.02 -17.33 -13.74
N TYR A 588 23.22 -16.77 -14.65
CA TYR A 588 21.77 -16.67 -14.49
C TYR A 588 21.00 -17.43 -15.56
N MET A 589 19.94 -18.10 -15.12
CA MET A 589 18.88 -18.58 -15.98
C MET A 589 17.78 -17.52 -16.04
N TRP A 590 17.48 -17.01 -17.24
CA TRP A 590 16.38 -16.07 -17.47
C TRP A 590 15.11 -16.80 -17.86
N LEU A 591 13.98 -16.31 -17.36
CA LEU A 591 12.68 -16.96 -17.44
C LEU A 591 11.59 -16.01 -17.87
N GLY A 592 10.89 -16.35 -18.95
CA GLY A 592 9.65 -15.67 -19.34
C GLY A 592 8.47 -16.38 -18.70
N THR A 593 7.68 -15.68 -17.88
CA THR A 593 6.53 -16.25 -17.15
C THR A 593 5.22 -15.59 -17.56
N SER A 594 4.09 -16.04 -17.01
CA SER A 594 2.81 -15.29 -17.07
C SER A 594 2.75 -14.08 -16.12
N GLY A 595 3.74 -13.89 -15.23
CA GLY A 595 3.80 -12.80 -14.25
C GLY A 595 4.94 -11.81 -14.46
N GLY A 596 5.64 -11.88 -15.59
CA GLY A 596 6.78 -11.03 -15.93
C GLY A 596 8.02 -11.84 -16.28
N LEU A 597 9.16 -11.17 -16.22
CA LEU A 597 10.47 -11.75 -16.45
C LEU A 597 11.12 -12.07 -15.10
N SER A 598 11.69 -13.26 -14.95
CA SER A 598 12.46 -13.62 -13.75
C SER A 598 13.87 -14.04 -14.15
N ARG A 599 14.82 -13.93 -13.23
CA ARG A 599 16.12 -14.60 -13.36
C ARG A 599 16.45 -15.36 -12.10
N ILE A 600 17.13 -16.49 -12.25
CA ILE A 600 17.57 -17.34 -11.16
C ILE A 600 19.07 -17.51 -11.25
N ASN A 601 19.77 -17.16 -10.18
CA ASN A 601 21.19 -17.49 -10.08
C ASN A 601 21.35 -19.01 -9.97
N VAL A 602 22.13 -19.59 -10.86
CA VAL A 602 22.26 -21.05 -10.97
C VAL A 602 23.07 -21.69 -9.84
N MET A 603 23.82 -20.90 -9.05
CA MET A 603 24.66 -21.37 -7.95
C MET A 603 23.91 -21.42 -6.62
N ASP A 604 23.28 -20.32 -6.23
CA ASP A 604 22.58 -20.19 -4.94
C ASP A 604 21.05 -20.25 -5.05
N PHE A 605 20.51 -20.24 -6.27
CA PHE A 605 19.07 -20.21 -6.57
C PHE A 605 18.34 -18.96 -6.07
N ALA A 606 19.04 -17.85 -5.85
CA ALA A 606 18.40 -16.56 -5.63
C ALA A 606 17.57 -16.15 -6.86
N ILE A 607 16.35 -15.65 -6.62
CA ILE A 607 15.38 -15.31 -7.65
C ILE A 607 15.12 -13.81 -7.62
N ASP A 608 15.28 -13.18 -8.78
CA ASP A 608 14.86 -11.80 -9.01
C ASP A 608 13.67 -11.78 -9.98
N ASN A 609 12.64 -11.01 -9.67
CA ASN A 609 11.44 -10.86 -10.49
C ASN A 609 11.30 -9.42 -11.00
N PHE A 610 11.12 -9.26 -12.31
CA PHE A 610 10.99 -8.00 -13.01
C PHE A 610 9.57 -7.84 -13.58
N LEU A 611 8.98 -6.67 -13.36
CA LEU A 611 7.62 -6.33 -13.74
C LEU A 611 7.63 -5.34 -14.92
N PRO A 612 6.48 -5.05 -15.56
CA PRO A 612 6.43 -4.07 -16.65
C PRO A 612 6.99 -2.69 -16.29
N ILE A 613 6.86 -2.25 -15.04
CA ILE A 613 7.45 -1.00 -14.54
C ILE A 613 8.99 -0.95 -14.63
N ASP A 614 9.63 -2.12 -14.75
CA ASP A 614 11.07 -2.24 -14.96
C ASP A 614 11.45 -2.20 -16.43
N GLY A 615 10.54 -1.91 -17.36
CA GLY A 615 10.81 -1.90 -18.80
C GLY A 615 10.58 -3.25 -19.49
N VAL A 616 9.94 -4.19 -18.80
CA VAL A 616 9.51 -5.48 -19.37
C VAL A 616 8.28 -5.27 -20.25
N GLN A 617 8.19 -5.94 -21.41
CA GLN A 617 7.15 -5.67 -22.43
C GLN A 617 5.69 -5.85 -21.93
N ALA A 618 5.47 -6.85 -21.07
CA ALA A 618 4.20 -7.14 -20.42
C ALA A 618 4.42 -8.17 -19.30
N HIS A 619 3.34 -8.52 -18.60
CA HIS A 619 3.36 -9.65 -17.66
C HIS A 619 3.49 -11.00 -18.38
N GLU A 620 2.91 -11.14 -19.58
CA GLU A 620 2.85 -12.43 -20.27
C GLU A 620 3.92 -12.55 -21.35
N PHE A 621 4.81 -13.53 -21.15
CA PHE A 621 5.78 -13.98 -22.14
C PHE A 621 5.28 -15.18 -22.91
N ASN A 622 5.80 -15.34 -24.13
CA ASN A 622 5.37 -16.41 -25.00
C ASN A 622 6.18 -17.69 -24.87
N TYR A 623 5.50 -18.78 -25.19
CA TYR A 623 6.10 -20.10 -25.35
C TYR A 623 7.28 -20.08 -26.34
N ASN A 624 8.42 -20.64 -25.92
CA ASN A 624 9.65 -20.80 -26.71
C ASN A 624 10.25 -19.49 -27.25
N ALA A 625 9.82 -18.35 -26.72
CA ALA A 625 10.22 -17.03 -27.18
C ALA A 625 11.47 -16.50 -26.46
N ALA A 626 12.48 -17.35 -26.32
CA ALA A 626 13.73 -17.00 -25.65
C ALA A 626 14.93 -17.36 -26.54
N TRP A 627 15.86 -16.43 -26.69
CA TRP A 627 17.05 -16.65 -27.51
C TRP A 627 18.24 -15.83 -27.00
N LYS A 628 19.41 -16.48 -26.93
CA LYS A 628 20.69 -15.81 -26.71
C LYS A 628 21.37 -15.55 -28.05
N ALA A 629 21.61 -14.28 -28.35
CA ALA A 629 22.33 -13.86 -29.53
C ALA A 629 23.85 -14.16 -29.39
N PRO A 630 24.57 -14.36 -30.51
CA PRO A 630 26.03 -14.54 -30.52
C PRO A 630 26.85 -13.43 -29.83
N ASP A 631 26.31 -12.22 -29.73
CA ASP A 631 26.94 -11.09 -29.02
C ASP A 631 26.69 -11.09 -27.50
N GLY A 632 25.96 -12.09 -27.00
CA GLY A 632 25.62 -12.24 -25.58
C GLY A 632 24.33 -11.53 -25.15
N ARG A 633 23.61 -10.85 -26.06
CA ARG A 633 22.29 -10.28 -25.73
C ARG A 633 21.24 -11.38 -25.56
N ILE A 634 20.31 -11.12 -24.65
CA ILE A 634 19.14 -11.95 -24.44
C ILE A 634 17.94 -11.28 -25.11
N PHE A 635 17.20 -12.08 -25.87
CA PHE A 635 15.94 -11.72 -26.51
C PHE A 635 14.81 -12.54 -25.92
N MET A 636 13.78 -11.87 -25.41
CA MET A 636 12.61 -12.48 -24.79
C MET A 636 11.34 -11.93 -25.42
N GLY A 637 10.59 -12.76 -26.15
CA GLY A 637 9.36 -12.39 -26.85
C GLY A 637 8.10 -12.62 -26.01
N GLY A 638 7.10 -11.78 -26.24
CA GLY A 638 5.80 -11.85 -25.57
C GLY A 638 4.70 -11.23 -26.41
N ALA A 639 3.53 -11.04 -25.79
CA ALA A 639 2.32 -10.61 -26.49
C ALA A 639 2.41 -9.17 -27.06
N LYS A 640 3.27 -8.31 -26.51
CA LYS A 640 3.43 -6.90 -26.91
C LYS A 640 4.79 -6.61 -27.54
N GLY A 641 5.43 -7.61 -28.14
CA GLY A 641 6.72 -7.48 -28.80
C GLY A 641 7.79 -8.28 -28.07
N PHE A 642 8.98 -7.70 -27.91
CA PHE A 642 10.08 -8.39 -27.23
C PHE A 642 10.97 -7.45 -26.44
N ASN A 643 11.64 -7.99 -25.42
CA ASN A 643 12.72 -7.34 -24.73
C ASN A 643 14.06 -7.77 -25.33
N GLN A 644 14.98 -6.82 -25.49
CA GLN A 644 16.40 -7.05 -25.75
C GLN A 644 17.25 -6.38 -24.68
N PHE A 645 18.22 -7.10 -24.13
CA PHE A 645 19.12 -6.53 -23.13
C PHE A 645 20.42 -7.33 -23.02
N PHE A 646 21.45 -6.66 -22.51
CA PHE A 646 22.69 -7.30 -22.08
C PHE A 646 22.55 -7.69 -20.60
N PRO A 647 22.69 -8.98 -20.23
CA PRO A 647 22.54 -9.41 -18.84
C PRO A 647 23.43 -8.65 -17.86
N GLN A 648 24.67 -8.33 -18.25
CA GLN A 648 25.62 -7.58 -17.44
C GLN A 648 25.21 -6.13 -17.14
N ASN A 649 24.29 -5.55 -17.94
CA ASN A 649 23.79 -4.21 -17.71
C ASN A 649 22.60 -4.20 -16.73
N VAL A 650 21.98 -5.36 -16.48
CA VAL A 650 20.86 -5.48 -15.53
C VAL A 650 21.41 -5.64 -14.11
N SER A 651 21.77 -4.52 -13.50
CA SER A 651 22.22 -4.47 -12.11
C SER A 651 21.06 -4.13 -11.17
N ILE A 652 20.83 -4.97 -10.17
CA ILE A 652 19.96 -4.65 -9.03
C ILE A 652 20.84 -3.99 -7.97
N SER A 653 20.39 -2.83 -7.46
CA SER A 653 21.13 -2.13 -6.42
C SER A 653 21.07 -2.92 -5.10
N ASN A 654 22.20 -3.50 -4.68
CA ASN A 654 22.29 -4.28 -3.43
C ASN A 654 22.25 -3.45 -2.14
N THR A 655 21.99 -2.13 -2.23
CA THR A 655 21.97 -1.27 -1.06
C THR A 655 20.62 -1.31 -0.34
N ALA A 656 20.61 -1.97 0.79
CA ALA A 656 19.52 -1.95 1.77
C ALA A 656 19.21 -0.51 2.21
N ARG A 657 18.03 0.01 1.86
CA ARG A 657 17.67 1.41 2.13
C ARG A 657 17.16 1.56 3.56
N PRO A 658 17.66 2.53 4.36
CA PRO A 658 17.15 2.76 5.70
C PRO A 658 15.70 3.23 5.65
N ILE A 659 14.93 2.85 6.66
CA ILE A 659 13.57 3.31 6.86
C ILE A 659 13.61 4.52 7.78
N LEU A 660 12.74 5.48 7.52
CA LEU A 660 12.55 6.65 8.34
C LEU A 660 11.08 6.74 8.78
N VAL A 661 10.85 7.34 9.94
CA VAL A 661 9.50 7.70 10.38
C VAL A 661 9.10 8.97 9.63
N SER A 662 8.15 8.87 8.71
CA SER A 662 7.68 10.01 7.92
C SER A 662 6.76 10.93 8.71
N THR A 663 5.88 10.34 9.52
CA THR A 663 4.85 11.05 10.28
C THR A 663 4.67 10.38 11.64
N ILE A 664 4.53 11.21 12.69
CA ILE A 664 4.17 10.77 14.03
C ILE A 664 2.84 11.42 14.38
N GLU A 665 1.81 10.63 14.65
CA GLU A 665 0.52 11.13 15.10
C GLU A 665 0.33 10.84 16.58
N LEU A 666 -0.19 11.83 17.30
CA LEU A 666 -0.54 11.71 18.70
C LEU A 666 -2.01 12.04 18.88
N LEU A 667 -2.79 11.10 19.43
CA LEU A 667 -4.24 11.24 19.59
C LEU A 667 -4.98 11.53 18.26
N GLY A 668 -4.43 11.08 17.13
CA GLY A 668 -5.01 11.27 15.79
C GLY A 668 -4.54 12.52 15.04
N GLU A 669 -3.73 13.39 15.67
CA GLU A 669 -3.22 14.61 15.06
C GLU A 669 -1.72 14.51 14.76
N PRO A 670 -1.23 14.94 13.58
CA PRO A 670 0.18 14.90 13.23
C PRO A 670 0.99 15.89 14.08
N LEU A 671 2.07 15.40 14.71
CA LEU A 671 2.96 16.22 15.51
C LEU A 671 3.85 17.09 14.62
N GLN A 672 3.72 18.41 14.75
CA GLN A 672 4.62 19.37 14.12
C GLN A 672 5.82 19.67 15.03
N PRO A 673 7.05 19.77 14.50
CA PRO A 673 8.23 20.14 15.27
C PRO A 673 8.08 21.54 15.88
N SER A 674 8.43 21.68 17.16
CA SER A 674 8.44 22.97 17.87
C SER A 674 9.51 22.99 18.96
N LEU A 675 10.12 24.16 19.21
CA LEU A 675 11.17 24.35 20.21
C LEU A 675 10.72 23.97 21.63
N ASP A 676 9.45 24.26 21.97
CA ASP A 676 8.83 23.94 23.27
C ASP A 676 7.88 22.72 23.20
N GLY A 677 7.83 22.07 22.03
CA GLY A 677 6.92 20.95 21.75
C GLY A 677 7.43 19.61 22.27
N ILE A 678 6.59 18.57 22.14
CA ILE A 678 6.97 17.18 22.43
C ILE A 678 8.07 16.70 21.48
N LEU A 679 8.11 17.28 20.28
CA LEU A 679 9.03 16.95 19.20
C LEU A 679 9.86 18.20 18.84
N SER A 680 11.18 18.16 19.09
CA SER A 680 12.10 19.27 18.83
C SER A 680 12.85 19.17 17.50
N VAL A 681 12.71 18.05 16.80
CA VAL A 681 13.37 17.74 15.51
C VAL A 681 12.33 17.19 14.53
N ALA A 682 12.64 17.15 13.24
CA ALA A 682 11.77 16.54 12.26
C ALA A 682 11.48 15.06 12.59
N PRO A 683 10.27 14.52 12.32
CA PRO A 683 9.90 13.13 12.61
C PRO A 683 10.93 12.10 12.12
N GLU A 684 11.55 12.36 10.98
CA GLU A 684 12.50 11.49 10.29
C GLU A 684 13.80 11.29 11.07
N LEU A 685 14.17 12.25 11.91
CA LEU A 685 15.38 12.23 12.75
C LEU A 685 15.08 11.96 14.22
N ALA A 686 13.81 11.89 14.59
CA ALA A 686 13.41 11.61 15.96
C ALA A 686 13.73 10.16 16.31
N GLY A 687 14.65 9.94 17.25
CA GLY A 687 14.97 8.60 17.76
C GLY A 687 14.15 8.20 18.99
N SER A 688 13.49 9.17 19.63
CA SER A 688 12.69 8.90 20.83
C SER A 688 11.59 9.92 21.08
N LEU A 689 10.53 9.48 21.76
CA LEU A 689 9.41 10.31 22.17
C LEU A 689 9.17 10.14 23.67
N ARG A 690 9.05 11.27 24.40
CA ARG A 690 8.69 11.28 25.83
C ARG A 690 7.28 11.80 25.98
N LEU A 691 6.40 10.95 26.51
CA LEU A 691 4.97 11.19 26.60
C LEU A 691 4.51 11.16 28.06
N ARG A 692 3.44 11.90 28.32
CA ARG A 692 2.72 11.84 29.59
C ARG A 692 1.76 10.64 29.60
N TYR A 693 1.26 10.28 30.78
CA TYR A 693 0.35 9.15 30.94
C TYR A 693 -0.99 9.31 30.18
N ASP A 694 -1.40 10.54 29.86
CA ASP A 694 -2.62 10.88 29.12
C ASP A 694 -2.45 10.85 27.60
N GLN A 695 -1.22 10.65 27.12
CA GLN A 695 -0.82 10.68 25.72
C GLN A 695 -0.44 9.26 25.25
N ASN A 696 -1.40 8.33 25.29
CA ASN A 696 -1.15 6.90 25.14
C ASN A 696 -1.63 6.27 23.81
N ILE A 697 -2.07 7.10 22.85
CA ILE A 697 -2.44 6.68 21.49
C ILE A 697 -1.46 7.34 20.52
N ILE A 698 -0.67 6.51 19.84
CA ILE A 698 0.44 6.95 18.98
C ILE A 698 0.37 6.17 17.67
N SER A 699 0.50 6.87 16.55
CA SER A 699 0.70 6.24 15.25
C SER A 699 2.07 6.61 14.71
N LEU A 700 2.83 5.62 14.23
CA LEU A 700 4.11 5.82 13.55
C LEU A 700 3.95 5.40 12.09
N GLN A 701 4.07 6.36 11.18
CA GLN A 701 4.07 6.10 9.75
C GLN A 701 5.51 5.99 9.26
N TYR A 702 5.82 4.94 8.54
CA TYR A 702 7.15 4.67 8.01
C TYR A 702 7.19 4.91 6.50
N SER A 703 8.32 5.41 6.02
CA SER A 703 8.63 5.41 4.60
C SER A 703 10.00 4.80 4.34
N SER A 704 10.07 4.09 3.21
CA SER A 704 11.31 3.64 2.61
C SER A 704 11.48 4.47 1.36
N LEU A 705 12.61 5.17 1.25
CA LEU A 705 12.97 6.01 0.10
C LEU A 705 13.37 5.13 -1.11
N ASP A 706 12.66 4.02 -1.33
CA ASP A 706 12.82 3.06 -2.41
C ASP A 706 11.77 3.31 -3.52
N PHE A 707 12.05 4.28 -4.38
CA PHE A 707 11.13 4.73 -5.43
C PHE A 707 10.82 3.66 -6.50
N GLY A 708 11.74 2.70 -6.68
CA GLY A 708 11.68 1.68 -7.72
C GLY A 708 11.04 0.35 -7.29
N SER A 709 10.69 0.18 -6.02
CA SER A 709 10.10 -1.07 -5.51
C SER A 709 8.60 -0.90 -5.25
N GLU A 710 7.77 -1.57 -6.02
CA GLU A 710 6.34 -1.73 -5.67
C GLU A 710 6.18 -2.81 -4.59
N LYS A 711 5.26 -2.58 -3.65
CA LYS A 711 4.85 -3.54 -2.59
C LYS A 711 5.96 -3.93 -1.61
N LEU A 712 6.56 -2.94 -0.96
CA LEU A 712 7.41 -3.19 0.21
C LEU A 712 6.63 -3.92 1.30
N SER A 713 7.23 -4.99 1.84
CA SER A 713 6.70 -5.69 3.01
C SER A 713 7.35 -5.14 4.27
N PHE A 714 6.58 -4.49 5.12
CA PHE A 714 7.04 -3.96 6.40
C PHE A 714 6.86 -5.01 7.51
N TYR A 715 7.86 -5.13 8.37
CA TYR A 715 7.87 -5.99 9.53
C TYR A 715 8.23 -5.17 10.76
N TYR A 716 7.53 -5.41 11.87
CA TYR A 716 7.76 -4.69 13.11
C TYR A 716 7.68 -5.58 14.35
N ARG A 717 8.29 -5.14 15.44
CA ARG A 717 8.08 -5.67 16.78
C ARG A 717 8.22 -4.57 17.82
N ILE A 718 7.64 -4.79 19.01
CA ILE A 718 7.62 -3.80 20.08
C ILE A 718 8.23 -4.41 21.34
N LYS A 719 9.52 -4.15 21.56
CA LYS A 719 10.21 -4.53 22.79
C LYS A 719 9.58 -3.82 23.99
N GLY A 720 9.25 -4.58 25.02
CA GLY A 720 8.43 -4.14 26.15
C GLY A 720 6.99 -4.66 26.10
N LEU A 721 6.51 -5.10 24.93
CA LEU A 721 5.20 -5.74 24.75
C LEU A 721 5.32 -7.19 24.23
N SER A 722 6.10 -7.40 23.15
CA SER A 722 6.31 -8.72 22.53
C SER A 722 7.63 -8.76 21.75
N ASP A 723 8.32 -9.90 21.81
CA ASP A 723 9.57 -10.13 21.08
C ASP A 723 9.39 -10.69 19.66
N LYS A 724 8.16 -11.03 19.26
CA LYS A 724 7.83 -11.62 17.95
C LYS A 724 7.74 -10.56 16.86
N TRP A 725 8.32 -10.84 15.71
CA TRP A 725 8.14 -10.04 14.49
C TRP A 725 6.76 -10.28 13.89
N LEU A 726 6.10 -9.18 13.53
CA LEU A 726 4.79 -9.16 12.87
C LEU A 726 4.94 -8.49 11.51
N LYS A 727 4.31 -9.08 10.48
CA LYS A 727 4.22 -8.48 9.14
C LYS A 727 3.04 -7.52 9.11
N LEU A 728 3.22 -6.31 8.59
CA LEU A 728 2.10 -5.41 8.27
C LEU A 728 1.34 -5.94 7.04
N ALA A 729 0.06 -5.57 6.93
CA ALA A 729 -0.72 -5.86 5.73
C ALA A 729 -0.04 -5.27 4.48
N ASN A 730 -0.23 -5.90 3.32
CA ASN A 730 0.38 -5.41 2.08
C ASN A 730 -0.07 -3.97 1.80
N GLY A 731 0.89 -3.05 1.61
CA GLY A 731 0.61 -1.62 1.41
C GLY A 731 0.44 -0.82 2.71
N ALA A 732 0.28 -1.47 3.87
CA ALA A 732 0.23 -0.77 5.15
C ALA A 732 1.64 -0.39 5.62
N ARG A 733 1.79 0.87 6.02
CA ARG A 733 3.07 1.46 6.49
C ARG A 733 2.97 2.17 7.83
N GLN A 734 1.80 2.07 8.47
CA GLN A 734 1.49 2.73 9.74
C GLN A 734 1.36 1.69 10.85
N ILE A 735 2.04 1.94 11.97
CA ILE A 735 1.96 1.15 13.19
C ILE A 735 1.18 1.95 14.22
N ASN A 736 0.04 1.41 14.63
CA ASN A 736 -0.84 2.04 15.63
C ASN A 736 -0.63 1.39 17.00
N LEU A 737 -0.30 2.21 17.99
CA LEU A 737 -0.07 1.81 19.38
C LEU A 737 -1.16 2.42 20.25
N LEU A 738 -2.06 1.56 20.75
CA LEU A 738 -3.23 1.96 21.51
C LEU A 738 -3.04 1.64 23.00
N GLN A 739 -3.26 2.63 23.86
CA GLN A 739 -3.34 2.49 25.32
C GLN A 739 -2.14 1.79 25.97
N LEU A 740 -0.93 2.19 25.60
CA LEU A 740 0.29 1.66 26.23
C LEU A 740 0.36 2.00 27.73
N GLU A 741 0.74 1.01 28.56
CA GLU A 741 0.97 1.23 29.99
C GLU A 741 2.23 2.10 30.23
N PRO A 742 2.36 2.81 31.38
CA PRO A 742 3.57 3.56 31.68
C PRO A 742 4.83 2.69 31.69
N GLY A 743 5.80 3.03 30.85
CA GLY A 743 6.98 2.20 30.62
C GLY A 743 7.86 2.73 29.50
N THR A 744 8.91 1.96 29.18
CA THR A 744 9.78 2.22 28.03
C THR A 744 9.55 1.13 27.00
N TYR A 745 9.19 1.54 25.79
CA TYR A 745 8.96 0.65 24.65
C TYR A 745 9.94 0.99 23.54
N ARG A 746 10.36 -0.02 22.77
CA ARG A 746 11.16 0.19 21.57
C ARG A 746 10.48 -0.48 20.38
N VAL A 747 10.10 0.32 19.41
CA VAL A 747 9.54 -0.13 18.14
C VAL A 747 10.71 -0.39 17.20
N GLU A 748 10.86 -1.63 16.79
CA GLU A 748 11.85 -2.04 15.80
C GLU A 748 11.13 -2.39 14.51
N THR A 749 11.55 -1.78 13.40
CA THR A 749 10.89 -1.94 12.09
C THR A 749 11.92 -2.17 11.00
N TYR A 750 11.66 -3.11 10.08
CA TYR A 750 12.41 -3.27 8.84
C TYR A 750 11.47 -3.52 7.66
N THR A 751 12.00 -3.45 6.45
CA THR A 751 11.31 -3.64 5.18
C THR A 751 12.05 -4.66 4.36
N VAL A 752 11.29 -5.41 3.56
CA VAL A 752 11.83 -6.29 2.53
C VAL A 752 11.24 -5.84 1.21
N ASN A 753 12.09 -5.56 0.24
CA ASN A 753 11.65 -5.25 -1.11
C ASN A 753 11.41 -6.53 -1.93
N ARG A 754 10.92 -6.38 -3.16
CA ARG A 754 10.60 -7.50 -4.05
C ARG A 754 11.80 -8.36 -4.47
N PHE A 755 13.02 -7.86 -4.30
CA PHE A 755 14.27 -8.59 -4.56
C PHE A 755 14.80 -9.25 -3.27
N ASN A 756 13.93 -9.46 -2.27
CA ASN A 756 14.26 -10.03 -0.96
C ASN A 756 15.38 -9.29 -0.20
N MET A 757 15.64 -8.04 -0.53
CA MET A 757 16.62 -7.23 0.19
C MET A 757 15.98 -6.63 1.43
N GLN A 758 16.55 -6.97 2.58
CA GLN A 758 16.13 -6.46 3.87
C GLN A 758 16.82 -5.13 4.20
N SER A 759 16.07 -4.13 4.63
CA SER A 759 16.61 -2.88 5.15
C SER A 759 17.24 -3.03 6.55
N PRO A 760 18.16 -2.13 6.95
CA PRO A 760 18.60 -2.05 8.33
C PRO A 760 17.41 -1.82 9.26
N VAL A 761 17.42 -2.48 10.43
CA VAL A 761 16.37 -2.31 11.43
C VAL A 761 16.40 -0.87 11.96
N HIS A 762 15.28 -0.17 11.80
CA HIS A 762 15.05 1.13 12.39
C HIS A 762 14.54 0.96 13.83
N GLU A 763 15.12 1.69 14.78
CA GLU A 763 14.73 1.66 16.19
C GLU A 763 14.13 3.00 16.62
N PHE A 764 12.92 2.99 17.16
CA PHE A 764 12.25 4.17 17.71
C PHE A 764 11.83 3.92 19.17
N SER A 765 12.30 4.75 20.09
CA SER A 765 12.06 4.57 21.54
C SER A 765 10.92 5.44 22.07
N ILE A 766 9.94 4.85 22.74
CA ILE A 766 8.80 5.55 23.33
C ILE A 766 8.87 5.42 24.86
N TYR A 767 8.86 6.55 25.56
CA TYR A 767 8.83 6.61 27.01
C TYR A 767 7.51 7.22 27.49
N ILE A 768 6.74 6.49 28.28
CA ILE A 768 5.48 6.95 28.86
C ILE A 768 5.65 7.12 30.36
N ALA A 769 5.53 8.36 30.85
CA ALA A 769 5.68 8.69 32.26
C ALA A 769 4.54 8.09 33.10
N ALA A 770 4.87 7.56 34.29
CA ALA A 770 3.86 7.09 35.23
C ALA A 770 3.11 8.27 35.87
N PRO A 771 1.77 8.16 36.04
CA PRO A 771 1.01 9.17 36.75
C PRO A 771 1.43 9.28 38.22
N ILE A 772 1.21 10.45 38.81
CA ILE A 772 1.65 10.78 40.18
C ILE A 772 1.11 9.75 41.18
N TRP A 773 -0.12 9.26 41.01
CA TRP A 773 -0.74 8.27 41.89
C TRP A 773 -0.20 6.84 41.73
N TRP A 774 0.57 6.53 40.68
CA TRP A 774 1.11 5.20 40.39
C TRP A 774 2.64 5.09 40.56
N ASN A 775 3.31 6.20 40.87
CA ASN A 775 4.75 6.23 41.10
C ASN A 775 5.15 5.43 42.36
N ALA A 776 6.39 4.92 42.41
CA ALA A 776 6.95 4.18 43.55
C ALA A 776 6.86 4.97 44.87
N TYR A 777 7.04 6.30 44.83
CA TYR A 777 6.87 7.18 46.00
C TYR A 777 5.43 7.20 46.53
N SER A 778 4.44 7.18 45.63
CA SER A 778 3.02 7.15 46.03
C SER A 778 2.63 5.78 46.55
N LYS A 779 3.15 4.69 45.94
CA LYS A 779 2.96 3.33 46.44
C LYS A 779 3.52 3.14 47.85
N THR A 780 4.70 3.68 48.13
CA THR A 780 5.32 3.66 49.47
C THR A 780 4.54 4.51 50.46
N LEU A 781 4.05 5.68 50.06
CA LEU A 781 3.14 6.49 50.88
C LEU A 781 1.84 5.74 51.20
N TYR A 782 1.21 5.09 50.21
CA TYR A 782 0.00 4.30 50.43
C TYR A 782 0.24 3.12 51.36
N THR A 783 1.34 2.39 51.20
CA THR A 783 1.69 1.31 52.13
C THR A 783 1.93 1.83 53.54
N LEU A 784 2.60 2.97 53.69
CA LEU A 784 2.82 3.60 54.99
C LEU A 784 1.50 4.07 55.64
N VAL A 785 0.60 4.66 54.85
CA VAL A 785 -0.75 5.05 55.31
C VAL A 785 -1.56 3.81 55.70
N ILE A 786 -1.53 2.74 54.92
CA ILE A 786 -2.21 1.47 55.26
C ILE A 786 -1.63 0.87 56.54
N VAL A 787 -0.31 0.85 56.71
CA VAL A 787 0.35 0.38 57.93
C VAL A 787 -0.03 1.26 59.13
N LEU A 788 -0.10 2.58 58.96
CA LEU A 788 -0.58 3.50 59.99
C LEU A 788 -2.05 3.27 60.34
N ILE A 789 -2.91 3.02 59.36
CA ILE A 789 -4.34 2.69 59.57
C ILE A 789 -4.46 1.35 60.29
N ILE A 790 -3.69 0.33 59.90
CA ILE A 790 -3.67 -0.97 60.58
C ILE A 790 -3.13 -0.81 62.01
N ALA A 791 -2.06 -0.03 62.22
CA ALA A 791 -1.52 0.24 63.54
C ALA A 791 -2.51 1.03 64.42
N ALA A 792 -3.23 1.99 63.84
CA ALA A 792 -4.30 2.73 64.49
C ALA A 792 -5.50 1.83 64.81
N PHE A 793 -5.88 0.94 63.90
CA PHE A 793 -6.95 -0.05 64.09
C PHE A 793 -6.57 -1.10 65.14
N VAL A 794 -5.34 -1.58 65.16
CA VAL A 794 -4.81 -2.48 66.18
C VAL A 794 -4.75 -1.77 67.53
N ARG A 795 -4.30 -0.51 67.58
CA ARG A 795 -4.38 0.32 68.79
C ARG A 795 -5.83 0.54 69.25
N ALA A 796 -6.75 0.80 68.33
CA ALA A 796 -8.16 0.97 68.63
C ALA A 796 -8.78 -0.33 69.14
N LYS A 797 -8.44 -1.48 68.54
CA LYS A 797 -8.87 -2.82 68.98
C LYS A 797 -8.28 -3.20 70.33
N GLN A 798 -7.00 -2.90 70.59
CA GLN A 798 -6.38 -3.07 71.91
C GLN A 798 -7.02 -2.16 72.96
N ARG A 799 -7.37 -0.91 72.60
CA ARG A 799 -8.14 0.00 73.48
C ARG A 799 -9.53 -0.58 73.77
N ARG A 800 -10.23 -1.09 72.75
CA ARG A 800 -11.58 -1.71 72.87
C ARG A 800 -11.56 -3.00 73.70
N TYR A 801 -10.53 -3.83 73.55
CA TYR A 801 -10.35 -5.05 74.37
C TYR A 801 -10.09 -4.74 75.85
N ARG A 802 -9.32 -3.68 76.14
CA ARG A 802 -9.16 -3.15 77.51
C ARG A 802 -10.45 -2.52 78.06
N GLN A 803 -11.36 -2.10 77.20
CA GLN A 803 -12.63 -1.46 77.56
C GLN A 803 -13.70 -2.51 77.92
N VAL A 804 -13.79 -3.61 77.18
CA VAL A 804 -14.70 -4.75 77.47
C VAL A 804 -14.38 -5.41 78.83
N LEU A 805 -13.10 -5.49 79.21
CA LEU A 805 -12.66 -5.96 80.53
C LEU A 805 -13.10 -5.01 81.68
N ARG A 806 -13.29 -3.71 81.40
CA ARG A 806 -13.82 -2.72 82.35
C ARG A 806 -15.36 -2.71 82.39
N ASP A 807 -16.02 -3.11 81.31
CA ASP A 807 -17.49 -3.07 81.20
C ASP A 807 -18.20 -4.21 81.97
N ASN A 808 -17.54 -5.35 82.19
CA ASN A 808 -18.04 -6.41 83.08
C ASN A 808 -18.04 -6.01 84.57
N GLN A 809 -17.26 -5.00 84.98
CA GLN A 809 -17.30 -4.43 86.32
C GLN A 809 -18.38 -3.32 86.48
N LYS A 810 -18.95 -2.81 85.37
CA LYS A 810 -19.89 -1.67 85.37
C LYS A 810 -21.36 -2.04 85.59
N MET A 811 -21.75 -3.31 85.54
CA MET A 811 -23.16 -3.70 85.75
C MET A 811 -23.66 -3.42 87.18
N SER A 812 -22.77 -3.37 88.18
CA SER A 812 -23.11 -3.00 89.56
C SER A 812 -23.10 -1.49 89.81
N ALA A 813 -22.58 -0.68 88.89
CA ALA A 813 -22.50 0.78 88.98
C ALA A 813 -23.70 1.50 88.32
N LEU A 814 -24.70 0.75 87.85
CA LEU A 814 -25.87 1.33 87.17
C LEU A 814 -26.85 2.05 88.13
N GLN A 815 -26.79 1.76 89.42
CA GLN A 815 -27.53 2.48 90.46
C GLN A 815 -26.87 3.82 90.83
N GLU A 816 -25.52 3.91 90.77
CA GLU A 816 -24.76 5.18 90.78
C GLU A 816 -24.99 6.02 89.51
N ARG A 817 -25.44 5.39 88.41
CA ARG A 817 -25.59 6.02 87.10
C ARG A 817 -26.80 6.95 86.99
N LEU A 818 -27.77 6.87 87.89
CA LEU A 818 -28.87 7.85 87.96
C LEU A 818 -28.38 9.18 88.55
N GLU A 819 -27.52 9.13 89.58
CA GLU A 819 -26.87 10.31 90.18
C GLU A 819 -25.82 10.93 89.24
N LEU A 820 -25.04 10.11 88.53
CA LEU A 820 -24.11 10.60 87.49
C LEU A 820 -24.80 11.11 86.22
N SER A 821 -26.07 10.78 85.96
CA SER A 821 -26.79 11.27 84.77
C SER A 821 -27.11 12.77 84.85
N LEU A 822 -27.40 13.26 86.06
CA LEU A 822 -27.54 14.68 86.39
C LEU A 822 -26.19 15.41 86.37
N TRP A 823 -25.08 14.71 86.63
CA TRP A 823 -23.72 15.27 86.55
C TRP A 823 -23.17 15.34 85.12
N ALA A 824 -23.56 14.40 84.25
CA ALA A 824 -22.98 14.24 82.91
C ALA A 824 -23.69 15.02 81.79
N SER A 825 -24.96 15.43 81.95
CA SER A 825 -25.65 16.20 80.89
C SER A 825 -25.26 17.68 80.88
N GLY A 826 -24.79 18.22 82.01
CA GLY A 826 -24.46 19.64 82.16
C GLY A 826 -25.67 20.58 82.05
N ASP A 827 -26.89 20.05 81.97
CA ASP A 827 -28.11 20.82 81.84
C ASP A 827 -28.56 21.32 83.23
N GLU A 828 -28.91 22.60 83.35
CA GLU A 828 -29.45 23.16 84.59
C GLU A 828 -30.94 22.87 84.66
N LEU A 829 -31.38 22.11 85.67
CA LEU A 829 -32.80 21.85 85.91
C LEU A 829 -33.39 22.94 86.77
N TRP A 830 -34.54 23.47 86.36
CA TRP A 830 -35.30 24.46 87.11
C TRP A 830 -36.75 24.01 87.25
N ASP A 831 -37.37 24.37 88.36
CA ASP A 831 -38.71 23.95 88.73
C ASP A 831 -39.45 25.12 89.39
N TRP A 832 -40.31 25.75 88.61
CA TRP A 832 -41.01 26.97 88.95
C TRP A 832 -42.40 26.66 89.52
N HIS A 833 -42.63 27.08 90.75
CA HIS A 833 -43.93 27.06 91.41
C HIS A 833 -44.63 28.41 91.25
N VAL A 834 -45.50 28.49 90.25
CA VAL A 834 -46.11 29.72 89.71
C VAL A 834 -46.89 30.51 90.78
N GLU A 835 -47.68 29.84 91.62
CA GLU A 835 -48.49 30.50 92.68
C GLU A 835 -47.64 31.16 93.78
N SER A 836 -46.47 30.58 94.06
CA SER A 836 -45.56 31.06 95.11
C SER A 836 -44.49 32.03 94.60
N GLY A 837 -44.31 32.10 93.29
CA GLY A 837 -43.23 32.85 92.63
C GLY A 837 -41.82 32.25 92.82
N LYS A 838 -41.69 31.06 93.45
CA LYS A 838 -40.41 30.41 93.76
C LYS A 838 -39.94 29.49 92.65
N ILE A 839 -38.65 29.55 92.31
CA ILE A 839 -38.00 28.64 91.36
C ILE A 839 -36.95 27.82 92.10
N TYR A 840 -37.11 26.50 92.12
CA TYR A 840 -36.14 25.56 92.65
C TYR A 840 -35.20 25.12 91.54
N ARG A 841 -33.88 25.16 91.78
CA ARG A 841 -32.88 24.79 90.78
C ARG A 841 -32.04 23.63 91.28
N TYR A 842 -31.74 22.70 90.39
CA TYR A 842 -30.91 21.53 90.67
C TYR A 842 -29.75 21.52 89.67
N SER A 843 -28.56 21.94 90.11
CA SER A 843 -27.32 21.96 89.33
C SER A 843 -26.13 21.60 90.22
N VAL A 844 -25.10 20.96 89.65
CA VAL A 844 -23.88 20.58 90.36
C VAL A 844 -22.78 21.65 90.23
N ASN A 845 -22.90 22.61 89.30
CA ASN A 845 -22.00 23.77 89.16
C ASN A 845 -22.66 24.86 88.27
N PRO A 846 -23.31 25.91 88.84
CA PRO A 846 -24.01 26.91 88.05
C PRO A 846 -23.02 27.75 87.22
N ARG A 847 -23.31 27.99 85.93
CA ARG A 847 -22.46 28.83 85.04
C ARG A 847 -23.13 30.14 84.64
N ILE A 848 -24.44 30.25 84.84
CA ILE A 848 -25.26 31.43 84.54
C ILE A 848 -25.45 32.19 85.86
N ASP A 849 -25.08 33.46 85.91
CA ASP A 849 -25.19 34.28 87.13
C ASP A 849 -26.52 35.02 87.16
N PHE A 850 -27.34 34.68 88.15
CA PHE A 850 -28.49 35.48 88.59
C PHE A 850 -28.21 35.88 90.04
N SER A 851 -27.49 36.98 90.24
CA SER A 851 -27.05 37.49 91.56
C SER A 851 -28.12 37.43 92.67
N ASP A 852 -27.76 36.97 93.87
CA ASP A 852 -28.36 37.01 95.24
C ASP A 852 -29.87 37.29 95.51
N LEU A 853 -30.78 37.24 94.54
CA LEU A 853 -32.23 37.32 94.75
C LEU A 853 -32.81 35.92 94.96
N GLN A 854 -32.64 35.40 96.16
CA GLN A 854 -32.81 33.97 96.42
C GLN A 854 -34.24 33.45 96.57
N ASP A 855 -35.33 34.13 96.19
CA ASP A 855 -36.66 33.52 96.42
C ASP A 855 -37.90 34.06 95.64
N LYS A 856 -37.78 34.94 94.64
CA LYS A 856 -38.92 35.37 93.78
C LYS A 856 -38.48 35.78 92.38
N LEU A 857 -39.10 35.22 91.34
CA LEU A 857 -38.99 35.75 89.97
C LEU A 857 -39.99 36.91 89.78
N ILE A 858 -39.50 38.09 89.42
CA ILE A 858 -40.32 39.21 88.94
C ILE A 858 -40.13 39.29 87.43
N LEU A 859 -41.20 39.06 86.65
CA LEU A 859 -41.15 39.04 85.18
C LEU A 859 -40.59 40.35 84.58
N ASP A 860 -40.78 41.49 85.24
CA ASP A 860 -40.28 42.80 84.80
C ASP A 860 -38.76 42.98 84.89
N GLU A 861 -38.01 42.02 85.45
CA GLU A 861 -36.54 42.09 85.62
C GLU A 861 -35.75 41.12 84.69
N LEU A 862 -36.43 40.50 83.71
CA LEU A 862 -35.83 39.55 82.77
C LEU A 862 -34.77 40.18 81.84
N ASP A 863 -34.89 41.48 81.58
CA ASP A 863 -33.99 42.27 80.73
C ASP A 863 -32.56 42.42 81.29
N GLN A 864 -32.37 42.12 82.58
CA GLN A 864 -31.06 42.13 83.22
C GLN A 864 -30.18 40.94 82.80
N PHE A 865 -30.79 39.80 82.48
CA PHE A 865 -30.10 38.51 82.28
C PHE A 865 -30.31 37.89 80.89
N VAL A 866 -31.44 38.17 80.24
CA VAL A 866 -31.75 37.71 78.87
C VAL A 866 -31.48 38.86 77.90
N HIS A 867 -30.99 38.56 76.70
CA HIS A 867 -30.66 39.59 75.71
C HIS A 867 -31.93 40.39 75.32
N PRO A 868 -31.89 41.74 75.19
CA PRO A 868 -33.09 42.56 74.99
C PRO A 868 -33.94 42.19 73.76
N LYS A 869 -33.30 41.66 72.70
CA LYS A 869 -34.00 41.17 71.50
C LYS A 869 -34.74 39.84 71.69
N ASP A 870 -34.37 39.07 72.70
CA ASP A 870 -34.89 37.72 72.94
C ASP A 870 -35.90 37.71 74.13
N CYS A 871 -35.90 38.76 74.98
CA CYS A 871 -36.81 38.92 76.12
C CYS A 871 -38.28 38.92 75.72
N VAL A 872 -38.64 39.71 74.71
CA VAL A 872 -40.04 39.86 74.24
C VAL A 872 -40.63 38.51 73.83
N LEU A 873 -39.84 37.66 73.18
CA LEU A 873 -40.27 36.35 72.71
C LEU A 873 -40.38 35.32 73.85
N LEU A 874 -39.50 35.40 74.85
CA LEU A 874 -39.53 34.53 76.03
C LEU A 874 -40.73 34.84 76.93
N GLU A 875 -41.01 36.12 77.18
CA GLU A 875 -42.16 36.58 77.97
C GLU A 875 -43.48 36.12 77.36
N GLU A 876 -43.66 36.30 76.05
CA GLU A 876 -44.88 35.88 75.34
C GLU A 876 -45.15 34.37 75.48
N ARG A 877 -44.09 33.56 75.46
CA ARG A 877 -44.17 32.09 75.55
C ARG A 877 -44.41 31.61 76.98
N LEU A 878 -43.76 32.23 77.97
CA LEU A 878 -44.02 31.97 79.38
C LEU A 878 -45.45 32.35 79.76
N GLN A 879 -45.94 33.51 79.30
CA GLN A 879 -47.31 33.97 79.54
C GLN A 879 -48.34 33.01 78.91
N SER A 880 -48.06 32.51 77.70
CA SER A 880 -48.91 31.52 77.02
C SER A 880 -48.99 30.18 77.77
N CYS A 881 -47.92 29.74 78.43
CA CYS A 881 -47.93 28.54 79.27
C CYS A 881 -48.73 28.74 80.56
N VAL A 882 -48.57 29.90 81.21
CA VAL A 882 -49.28 30.27 82.44
C VAL A 882 -50.79 30.41 82.20
N ASP A 883 -51.19 31.06 81.11
CA ASP A 883 -52.60 31.26 80.71
C ASP A 883 -53.28 29.98 80.18
N GLY A 884 -52.54 28.88 80.05
CA GLY A 884 -53.08 27.58 79.61
C GLY A 884 -53.28 27.41 78.11
N ARG A 885 -52.56 28.20 77.31
CA ARG A 885 -52.58 28.10 75.83
C ARG A 885 -51.55 27.11 75.28
N GLU A 886 -50.44 26.89 75.99
CA GLU A 886 -49.40 25.89 75.65
C GLU A 886 -48.97 25.08 76.90
N ASP A 887 -48.56 23.82 76.72
CA ASP A 887 -48.11 22.92 77.80
C ASP A 887 -46.58 22.73 77.85
N VAL A 888 -45.88 23.09 76.77
CA VAL A 888 -44.42 22.99 76.63
C VAL A 888 -43.93 24.13 75.75
N TYR A 889 -42.78 24.72 76.09
CA TYR A 889 -42.07 25.62 75.20
C TYR A 889 -40.60 25.20 75.07
N GLU A 890 -40.02 25.52 73.92
CA GLU A 890 -38.61 25.30 73.63
C GLU A 890 -38.08 26.49 72.81
N LEU A 891 -37.08 27.19 73.34
CA LEU A 891 -36.56 28.43 72.75
C LEU A 891 -35.05 28.50 72.89
N SER A 892 -34.38 28.95 71.83
CA SER A 892 -32.97 29.33 71.89
C SER A 892 -32.86 30.81 72.21
N ILE A 893 -32.33 31.15 73.37
CA ILE A 893 -32.21 32.53 73.86
C ILE A 893 -30.76 32.82 74.23
N ARG A 894 -30.39 34.11 74.24
CA ARG A 894 -29.08 34.53 74.76
C ARG A 894 -29.20 34.98 76.21
N VAL A 895 -28.35 34.42 77.06
CA VAL A 895 -28.28 34.74 78.49
C VAL A 895 -26.86 35.19 78.85
N LYS A 896 -26.72 36.01 79.89
CA LYS A 896 -25.40 36.40 80.41
C LYS A 896 -24.79 35.30 81.27
N ASP A 897 -23.49 35.06 81.10
CA ASP A 897 -22.72 34.18 81.99
C ASP A 897 -22.20 34.93 83.24
N GLN A 898 -21.50 34.22 84.14
CA GLN A 898 -20.85 34.77 85.35
C GLN A 898 -19.82 35.89 85.10
N GLN A 899 -19.42 36.11 83.85
CA GLN A 899 -18.44 37.14 83.46
C GLN A 899 -19.13 38.32 82.73
N GLY A 900 -20.44 38.23 82.49
CA GLY A 900 -21.26 39.26 81.83
C GLY A 900 -21.37 39.13 80.31
N GLU A 901 -20.83 38.06 79.71
CA GLU A 901 -20.82 37.82 78.26
C GLU A 901 -22.06 37.02 77.80
N TRP A 902 -22.45 37.18 76.53
CA TRP A 902 -23.66 36.54 75.97
C TRP A 902 -23.40 35.13 75.44
N ILE A 903 -24.11 34.14 75.98
CA ILE A 903 -24.06 32.74 75.53
C ILE A 903 -25.41 32.25 75.01
N TRP A 904 -25.40 31.36 74.00
CA TRP A 904 -26.63 30.76 73.44
C TRP A 904 -27.03 29.54 74.24
N VAL A 905 -28.20 29.61 74.86
CA VAL A 905 -28.79 28.49 75.60
C VAL A 905 -30.14 28.12 75.01
N LEU A 906 -30.46 26.84 75.07
CA LEU A 906 -31.75 26.27 74.76
C LEU A 906 -32.51 26.10 76.07
N ASP A 907 -33.55 26.90 76.26
CA ASP A 907 -34.47 26.78 77.38
C ASP A 907 -35.68 25.94 76.97
N ARG A 908 -36.01 24.94 77.81
CA ARG A 908 -37.14 24.03 77.60
C ARG A 908 -37.94 23.94 78.89
N GLY A 909 -39.18 24.43 78.87
CA GLY A 909 -40.10 24.33 80.01
C GLY A 909 -41.32 23.48 79.67
N LYS A 910 -41.77 22.66 80.61
CA LYS A 910 -43.01 21.89 80.54
C LYS A 910 -43.88 22.14 81.75
N VAL A 911 -45.17 22.37 81.52
CA VAL A 911 -46.17 22.47 82.59
C VAL A 911 -46.37 21.09 83.23
N VAL A 912 -46.16 21.01 84.53
CA VAL A 912 -46.22 19.76 85.32
C VAL A 912 -47.52 19.66 86.11
N ALA A 913 -48.12 20.80 86.48
CA ALA A 913 -49.41 20.86 87.17
C ALA A 913 -50.20 22.14 86.83
N ARG A 914 -51.54 22.06 86.88
CA ARG A 914 -52.50 23.16 86.66
C ARG A 914 -53.51 23.25 87.81
N ASP A 915 -54.13 24.41 87.98
CA ASP A 915 -55.24 24.64 88.91
C ASP A 915 -56.60 24.32 88.25
N ASP A 916 -57.68 24.36 89.04
CA ASP A 916 -59.06 24.07 88.59
C ASP A 916 -59.59 25.06 87.54
N ASN A 917 -58.93 26.21 87.35
CA ASN A 917 -59.25 27.21 86.33
C ASN A 917 -58.38 27.08 85.07
N GLY A 918 -57.54 26.05 84.97
CA GLY A 918 -56.69 25.76 83.83
C GLY A 918 -55.36 26.51 83.78
N ARG A 919 -55.02 27.32 84.78
CA ARG A 919 -53.74 28.05 84.86
C ARG A 919 -52.63 27.14 85.39
N ALA A 920 -51.41 27.32 84.89
CA ALA A 920 -50.28 26.52 85.33
C ALA A 920 -49.90 26.86 86.78
N THR A 921 -49.78 25.84 87.64
CA THR A 921 -49.34 26.00 89.05
C THR A 921 -47.89 25.59 89.24
N ARG A 922 -47.36 24.74 88.34
CA ARG A 922 -45.95 24.32 88.35
C ARG A 922 -45.43 24.05 86.95
N ILE A 923 -44.27 24.59 86.63
CA ILE A 923 -43.58 24.42 85.34
C ILE A 923 -42.14 24.01 85.64
N ALA A 924 -41.70 22.88 85.09
CA ALA A 924 -40.33 22.40 85.25
C ALA A 924 -39.63 22.30 83.90
N GLY A 925 -38.35 22.59 83.89
CA GLY A 925 -37.58 22.73 82.67
C GLY A 925 -36.10 22.46 82.83
N ALA A 926 -35.41 22.49 81.70
CA ALA A 926 -33.97 22.32 81.61
C ALA A 926 -33.40 23.38 80.68
N LEU A 927 -32.27 23.97 81.09
CA LEU A 927 -31.45 24.88 80.29
C LEU A 927 -30.23 24.15 79.78
N LYS A 928 -29.96 24.22 78.47
CA LYS A 928 -28.87 23.51 77.81
C LYS A 928 -28.02 24.45 76.94
N ASP A 929 -26.71 24.41 77.07
CA ASP A 929 -25.80 25.14 76.16
C ASP A 929 -25.82 24.52 74.75
N ILE A 930 -26.00 25.37 73.73
CA ILE A 930 -26.06 24.97 72.32
C ILE A 930 -25.06 25.72 71.42
N ALA A 931 -24.04 26.36 71.99
CA ALA A 931 -23.03 27.10 71.22
C ALA A 931 -22.31 26.22 70.17
N ASP A 932 -21.88 25.01 70.54
CA ASP A 932 -21.22 24.06 69.63
C ASP A 932 -22.15 23.51 68.54
N LEU A 933 -23.45 23.36 68.85
CA LEU A 933 -24.45 22.87 67.90
C LEU A 933 -24.66 23.86 66.74
N LYS A 934 -24.70 25.17 67.06
CA LYS A 934 -24.80 26.25 66.07
C LYS A 934 -23.57 26.34 65.17
N ALA A 935 -22.37 26.06 65.71
CA ALA A 935 -21.14 26.00 64.92
C ALA A 935 -21.11 24.79 63.97
N HIS A 936 -21.59 23.62 64.39
CA HIS A 936 -21.68 22.43 63.52
C HIS A 936 -22.69 22.59 62.38
N GLN A 937 -23.79 23.32 62.60
CA GLN A 937 -24.78 23.59 61.56
C GLN A 937 -24.19 24.44 60.41
N GLN A 938 -23.31 25.40 60.71
CA GLN A 938 -22.58 26.18 59.69
C GLN A 938 -21.56 25.32 58.92
N ALA A 939 -20.89 24.38 59.58
CA ALA A 939 -19.95 23.46 58.92
C ALA A 939 -20.64 22.49 57.95
N LEU A 940 -21.85 22.02 58.29
CA LEU A 940 -22.67 21.17 57.42
C LEU A 940 -23.09 21.90 56.13
N GLN A 941 -23.39 23.20 56.24
CA GLN A 941 -23.74 24.02 55.09
C GLN A 941 -22.56 24.19 54.11
N SER A 942 -21.34 24.40 54.61
CA SER A 942 -20.14 24.47 53.76
C SER A 942 -19.79 23.12 53.11
N LEU A 943 -20.12 21.99 53.75
CA LEU A 943 -19.88 20.65 53.20
C LEU A 943 -20.84 20.33 52.04
N ASN A 944 -22.10 20.77 52.12
CA ASN A 944 -23.06 20.61 51.03
C ASN A 944 -22.64 21.35 49.77
N GLU A 945 -22.12 22.59 49.90
CA GLU A 945 -21.58 23.35 48.76
C GLU A 945 -20.41 22.62 48.09
N GLN A 946 -19.54 21.97 48.87
CA GLN A 946 -18.44 21.15 48.31
C GLN A 946 -18.93 19.88 47.59
N LEU A 947 -20.03 19.28 48.06
CA LEU A 947 -20.62 18.11 47.42
C LEU A 947 -21.26 18.47 46.08
N GLU A 948 -21.96 19.60 45.98
CA GLU A 948 -22.55 20.06 44.71
C GLU A 948 -21.49 20.34 43.65
N ILE A 949 -20.36 20.98 44.01
CA ILE A 949 -19.22 21.17 43.10
C ILE A 949 -18.67 19.83 42.61
N LYS A 950 -18.54 18.84 43.50
CA LYS A 950 -18.02 17.50 43.15
C LYS A 950 -18.99 16.71 42.27
N VAL A 951 -20.30 16.87 42.46
CA VAL A 951 -21.32 16.28 41.57
C VAL A 951 -21.20 16.90 40.18
N ALA A 952 -21.16 18.23 40.07
CA ALA A 952 -21.02 18.91 38.78
C ALA A 952 -19.76 18.48 38.00
N MET A 953 -18.62 18.32 38.69
CA MET A 953 -17.38 17.81 38.08
C MET A 953 -17.53 16.36 37.57
N ARG A 954 -18.23 15.49 38.31
CA ARG A 954 -18.48 14.11 37.88
C ARG A 954 -19.41 14.03 36.67
N THR A 955 -20.42 14.90 36.59
CA THR A 955 -21.34 14.94 35.46
C THR A 955 -20.63 15.37 34.17
N ASP A 956 -19.70 16.32 34.25
CA ASP A 956 -18.85 16.73 33.11
C ASP A 956 -17.89 15.61 32.66
N GLU A 957 -17.29 14.88 33.59
CA GLU A 957 -16.41 13.75 33.26
C GLU A 957 -17.16 12.60 32.57
N LEU A 958 -18.39 12.29 33.04
CA LEU A 958 -19.28 11.32 32.42
C LEU A 958 -19.70 11.74 31.01
N TYR A 959 -20.04 13.02 30.81
CA TYR A 959 -20.40 13.56 29.51
C TYR A 959 -19.25 13.39 28.49
N LYS A 960 -18.01 13.70 28.88
CA LYS A 960 -16.82 13.50 28.04
C LYS A 960 -16.54 12.03 27.71
N LYS A 961 -16.79 11.11 28.65
CA LYS A 961 -16.65 9.66 28.39
C LYS A 961 -17.69 9.13 27.42
N ASN A 962 -18.94 9.59 27.52
CA ASN A 962 -19.98 9.23 26.57
C ASN A 962 -19.66 9.71 25.15
N GLN A 963 -19.16 10.94 25.00
CA GLN A 963 -18.78 11.47 23.69
C GLN A 963 -17.65 10.64 23.02
N LYS A 964 -16.67 10.19 23.80
CA LYS A 964 -15.60 9.29 23.30
C LYS A 964 -16.11 7.90 22.93
N LEU A 965 -17.08 7.38 23.67
CA LEU A 965 -17.69 6.09 23.38
C LEU A 965 -18.49 6.15 22.07
N GLU A 966 -19.24 7.23 21.85
CA GLU A 966 -19.95 7.46 20.59
C GLU A 966 -18.99 7.51 19.40
N GLN A 967 -17.83 8.17 19.55
CA GLN A 967 -16.81 8.22 18.50
C GLN A 967 -16.18 6.84 18.22
N ALA A 968 -15.83 6.07 19.26
CA ALA A 968 -15.30 4.72 19.09
C ALA A 968 -16.34 3.76 18.47
N MET A 969 -17.62 3.90 18.81
CA MET A 969 -18.70 3.15 18.16
C MET A 969 -18.87 3.53 16.70
N PHE A 970 -18.70 4.80 16.35
CA PHE A 970 -18.74 5.27 14.97
C PHE A 970 -17.58 4.67 14.14
N GLU A 971 -16.35 4.71 14.65
CA GLU A 971 -15.17 4.13 13.98
C GLU A 971 -15.27 2.61 13.83
N LEU A 972 -15.75 1.91 14.85
CA LEU A 972 -15.97 0.46 14.78
C LEU A 972 -17.01 0.11 13.72
N LYS A 973 -18.10 0.88 13.66
CA LYS A 973 -19.17 0.68 12.67
C LYS A 973 -18.66 0.92 11.24
N GLN A 974 -17.85 1.95 11.04
CA GLN A 974 -17.23 2.25 9.75
C GLN A 974 -16.26 1.14 9.32
N THR A 975 -15.38 0.68 10.23
CA THR A 975 -14.46 -0.43 9.94
C THR A 975 -15.19 -1.72 9.60
N GLN A 976 -16.32 -1.97 10.27
CA GLN A 976 -17.18 -3.10 9.98
C GLN A 976 -17.84 -2.98 8.60
N GLU A 977 -18.31 -1.79 8.22
CA GLU A 977 -18.87 -1.51 6.89
C GLU A 977 -17.83 -1.74 5.78
N ASP A 978 -16.60 -1.25 5.96
CA ASP A 978 -15.49 -1.42 5.00
C ASP A 978 -15.12 -2.90 4.79
N LEU A 979 -15.12 -3.69 5.87
CA LEU A 979 -14.85 -5.14 5.81
C LEU A 979 -15.97 -5.91 5.10
N ILE A 980 -17.23 -5.54 5.35
CA ILE A 980 -18.38 -6.10 4.65
C ILE A 980 -18.29 -5.75 3.16
N GLU A 981 -17.88 -4.54 2.81
CA GLU A 981 -17.67 -4.13 1.42
C GLU A 981 -16.53 -4.92 0.75
N SER A 982 -15.42 -5.13 1.45
CA SER A 982 -14.30 -5.96 0.98
C SER A 982 -14.71 -7.40 0.70
N GLU A 983 -15.52 -8.01 1.57
CA GLU A 983 -16.05 -9.36 1.36
C GLU A 983 -17.05 -9.42 0.19
N LYS A 984 -17.92 -8.40 0.04
CA LYS A 984 -18.80 -8.26 -1.12
C LYS A 984 -17.99 -8.26 -2.42
N MET A 985 -16.89 -7.50 -2.47
CA MET A 985 -16.01 -7.43 -3.64
C MET A 985 -15.28 -8.76 -3.92
N ALA A 986 -14.85 -9.48 -2.88
CA ALA A 986 -14.20 -10.77 -3.03
C ALA A 986 -15.16 -11.85 -3.57
N SER A 987 -16.40 -11.91 -3.05
CA SER A 987 -17.45 -12.79 -3.57
C SER A 987 -17.81 -12.47 -5.02
N LEU A 988 -17.87 -11.17 -5.36
CA LEU A 988 -18.13 -10.71 -6.72
C LEU A 988 -17.02 -11.19 -7.67
N GLY A 989 -15.76 -11.11 -7.26
CA GLY A 989 -14.61 -11.57 -8.05
C GLY A 989 -14.68 -13.06 -8.42
N VAL A 990 -15.13 -13.91 -7.50
CA VAL A 990 -15.29 -15.36 -7.74
C VAL A 990 -16.44 -15.64 -8.72
N VAL A 991 -17.56 -14.93 -8.59
CA VAL A 991 -18.72 -15.08 -9.49
C VAL A 991 -18.38 -14.56 -10.90
N VAL A 992 -17.75 -13.39 -11.01
CA VAL A 992 -17.34 -12.81 -12.30
C VAL A 992 -16.37 -13.72 -13.04
N ALA A 993 -15.39 -14.32 -12.35
CA ALA A 993 -14.45 -15.25 -12.96
C ALA A 993 -15.12 -16.54 -13.45
N GLY A 994 -16.09 -17.08 -12.70
CA GLY A 994 -16.86 -18.26 -13.10
C GLY A 994 -17.80 -18.00 -14.29
N VAL A 995 -18.52 -16.88 -14.25
CA VAL A 995 -19.45 -16.46 -15.31
C VAL A 995 -18.68 -16.15 -16.60
N ALA A 996 -17.51 -15.50 -16.52
CA ALA A 996 -16.67 -15.26 -17.70
C ALA A 996 -16.27 -16.57 -18.38
N HIS A 997 -15.91 -17.61 -17.62
CA HIS A 997 -15.57 -18.92 -18.17
C HIS A 997 -16.76 -19.63 -18.85
N GLU A 998 -17.95 -19.53 -18.24
CA GLU A 998 -19.21 -20.08 -18.75
C GLU A 998 -19.75 -19.30 -19.96
N ILE A 999 -19.47 -18.00 -20.09
CA ILE A 999 -19.79 -17.18 -21.28
C ILE A 999 -18.83 -17.49 -22.42
N ASN A 1000 -17.54 -17.64 -22.12
CA ASN A 1000 -16.50 -17.91 -23.12
C ASN A 1000 -16.66 -19.28 -23.77
N THR A 1001 -17.26 -20.25 -23.06
CA THR A 1001 -17.46 -21.61 -23.58
C THR A 1001 -18.44 -21.67 -24.77
N PRO A 1002 -19.70 -21.18 -24.69
CA PRO A 1002 -20.62 -21.13 -25.83
C PRO A 1002 -20.13 -20.15 -26.91
N LEU A 1003 -19.49 -19.04 -26.55
CA LEU A 1003 -18.87 -18.14 -27.53
C LEU A 1003 -17.75 -18.83 -28.32
N GLY A 1004 -16.89 -19.59 -27.65
CA GLY A 1004 -15.84 -20.38 -28.30
C GLY A 1004 -16.40 -21.43 -29.26
N ILE A 1005 -17.49 -22.11 -28.87
CA ILE A 1005 -18.18 -23.08 -29.73
C ILE A 1005 -18.84 -22.38 -30.94
N ALA A 1006 -19.43 -21.20 -30.74
CA ALA A 1006 -20.00 -20.40 -31.83
C ALA A 1006 -18.92 -19.90 -32.80
N ILE A 1007 -17.78 -19.41 -32.29
CA ILE A 1007 -16.63 -19.01 -33.11
C ILE A 1007 -16.07 -20.21 -33.89
N THR A 1008 -15.95 -21.37 -33.25
CA THR A 1008 -15.47 -22.59 -33.91
C THR A 1008 -16.41 -23.03 -35.05
N ALA A 1009 -17.72 -22.97 -34.83
CA ALA A 1009 -18.71 -23.27 -35.87
C ALA A 1009 -18.74 -22.21 -36.99
N LEU A 1010 -18.45 -20.94 -36.67
CA LEU A 1010 -18.30 -19.87 -37.66
C LEU A 1010 -17.06 -20.11 -38.54
N SER A 1011 -15.91 -20.40 -37.94
CA SER A 1011 -14.69 -20.75 -38.68
C SER A 1011 -14.89 -21.97 -39.57
N HIS A 1012 -15.58 -23.01 -39.07
CA HIS A 1012 -15.92 -24.18 -39.90
C HIS A 1012 -16.80 -23.83 -41.11
N ASN A 1013 -17.76 -22.91 -40.94
CA ASN A 1013 -18.59 -22.42 -42.03
C ASN A 1013 -17.78 -21.59 -43.05
N GLU A 1014 -16.84 -20.76 -42.59
CA GLU A 1014 -15.93 -20.00 -43.44
C GLU A 1014 -15.00 -20.91 -44.27
N ASP A 1015 -14.49 -21.99 -43.66
CA ASP A 1015 -13.69 -23.00 -44.34
C ASP A 1015 -14.52 -23.74 -45.41
N CYS A 1016 -15.74 -24.16 -45.06
CA CYS A 1016 -16.66 -24.81 -46.02
C CYS A 1016 -17.02 -23.90 -47.20
N LEU A 1017 -17.14 -22.59 -46.96
CA LEU A 1017 -17.41 -21.60 -48.00
C LEU A 1017 -16.18 -21.42 -48.90
N SER A 1018 -14.99 -21.31 -48.32
CA SER A 1018 -13.72 -21.18 -49.04
C SER A 1018 -13.47 -22.39 -49.95
N GLU A 1019 -13.69 -23.61 -49.46
CA GLU A 1019 -13.53 -24.84 -50.25
C GLU A 1019 -14.53 -24.89 -51.42
N LEU A 1020 -15.74 -24.36 -51.23
CA LEU A 1020 -16.76 -24.30 -52.27
C LEU A 1020 -16.41 -23.26 -53.35
N VAL A 1021 -15.92 -22.08 -52.94
CA VAL A 1021 -15.42 -21.04 -53.85
C VAL A 1021 -14.24 -21.57 -54.68
N GLU A 1022 -13.30 -22.26 -54.04
CA GLU A 1022 -12.14 -22.85 -54.74
C GLU A 1022 -12.56 -23.91 -55.77
N LYS A 1023 -13.48 -24.82 -55.41
CA LYS A 1023 -14.04 -25.80 -56.36
C LYS A 1023 -14.83 -25.14 -57.50
N LEU A 1024 -15.48 -24.02 -57.24
CA LEU A 1024 -16.22 -23.23 -58.23
C LEU A 1024 -15.24 -22.55 -59.21
N GLU A 1025 -14.21 -21.88 -58.72
CA GLU A 1025 -13.17 -21.21 -59.52
C GLU A 1025 -12.40 -22.21 -60.39
N ASN A 1026 -12.08 -23.37 -59.83
CA ASN A 1026 -11.41 -24.47 -60.53
C ASN A 1026 -12.33 -25.27 -61.46
N LYS A 1027 -13.64 -24.92 -61.55
CA LYS A 1027 -14.66 -25.61 -62.36
C LYS A 1027 -14.79 -27.11 -62.06
N THR A 1028 -14.49 -27.53 -60.83
CA THR A 1028 -14.56 -28.93 -60.36
C THR A 1028 -15.77 -29.21 -59.46
N LEU A 1029 -16.55 -28.19 -59.11
CA LEU A 1029 -17.70 -28.28 -58.22
C LEU A 1029 -18.79 -29.23 -58.76
N LYS A 1030 -19.12 -30.29 -58.01
CA LYS A 1030 -20.24 -31.19 -58.32
C LYS A 1030 -21.48 -30.80 -57.52
N GLN A 1031 -22.66 -31.17 -58.02
CA GLN A 1031 -23.93 -30.94 -57.34
C GLN A 1031 -23.96 -31.54 -55.91
N LYS A 1032 -23.31 -32.68 -55.70
CA LYS A 1032 -23.20 -33.32 -54.39
C LYS A 1032 -22.39 -32.47 -53.39
N ASP A 1033 -21.32 -31.83 -53.86
CA ASP A 1033 -20.44 -31.00 -53.02
C ASP A 1033 -21.14 -29.71 -52.59
N LEU A 1034 -21.97 -29.15 -53.49
CA LEU A 1034 -22.84 -28.01 -53.20
C LEU A 1034 -23.86 -28.35 -52.12
N VAL A 1035 -24.55 -29.50 -52.25
CA VAL A 1035 -25.55 -29.94 -51.26
C VAL A 1035 -24.90 -30.19 -49.90
N SER A 1036 -23.75 -30.89 -49.84
CA SER A 1036 -23.06 -31.16 -48.58
C SER A 1036 -22.55 -29.90 -47.88
N SER A 1037 -22.10 -28.90 -48.64
CA SER A 1037 -21.63 -27.62 -48.08
C SER A 1037 -22.82 -26.81 -47.53
N ILE A 1038 -23.96 -26.80 -48.23
CA ILE A 1038 -25.18 -26.17 -47.73
C ILE A 1038 -25.64 -26.84 -46.43
N ASP A 1039 -25.68 -28.17 -46.37
CA ASP A 1039 -26.09 -28.91 -45.17
C ASP A 1039 -25.14 -28.64 -43.98
N ALA A 1040 -23.82 -28.70 -44.21
CA ALA A 1040 -22.81 -28.42 -43.18
C ALA A 1040 -22.90 -26.98 -42.66
N GLN A 1041 -23.08 -26.01 -43.56
CA GLN A 1041 -23.26 -24.61 -43.18
C GLN A 1041 -24.54 -24.39 -42.37
N GLN A 1042 -25.62 -25.07 -42.74
CA GLN A 1042 -26.90 -25.00 -42.05
C GLN A 1042 -26.81 -25.57 -40.63
N GLU A 1043 -26.09 -26.69 -40.43
CA GLU A 1043 -25.76 -27.22 -39.11
C GLU A 1043 -24.88 -26.26 -38.30
N GLY A 1044 -23.86 -25.65 -38.94
CA GLY A 1044 -23.01 -24.64 -38.32
C GLY A 1044 -23.80 -23.41 -37.84
N TYR A 1045 -24.72 -22.89 -38.66
CA TYR A 1045 -25.58 -21.75 -38.27
C TYR A 1045 -26.51 -22.09 -37.11
N LEU A 1046 -27.06 -23.30 -37.08
CA LEU A 1046 -27.86 -23.80 -35.94
C LEU A 1046 -27.02 -23.89 -34.66
N LEU A 1047 -25.78 -24.36 -34.76
CA LEU A 1047 -24.86 -24.47 -33.62
C LEU A 1047 -24.47 -23.09 -33.08
N ILE A 1048 -24.18 -22.13 -33.98
CA ILE A 1048 -23.89 -20.73 -33.65
C ILE A 1048 -25.10 -20.11 -32.94
N SER A 1049 -26.29 -20.21 -33.53
CA SER A 1049 -27.50 -19.62 -32.97
C SER A 1049 -27.82 -20.16 -31.57
N ARG A 1050 -27.76 -21.48 -31.38
CA ARG A 1050 -28.03 -22.11 -30.07
C ARG A 1050 -27.04 -21.66 -28.99
N ASN A 1051 -25.76 -21.54 -29.33
CA ASN A 1051 -24.74 -21.12 -28.37
C ASN A 1051 -24.76 -19.61 -28.11
N LEU A 1052 -25.07 -18.79 -29.11
CA LEU A 1052 -25.28 -17.36 -28.91
C LEU A 1052 -26.52 -17.09 -28.04
N GLN A 1053 -27.62 -17.83 -28.23
CA GLN A 1053 -28.79 -17.77 -27.34
C GLN A 1053 -28.46 -18.21 -25.91
N ARG A 1054 -27.61 -19.24 -25.75
CA ARG A 1054 -27.12 -19.66 -24.43
C ARG A 1054 -26.26 -18.57 -23.77
N ALA A 1055 -25.37 -17.93 -24.51
CA ALA A 1055 -24.57 -16.82 -24.02
C ALA A 1055 -25.46 -15.60 -23.68
N GLU A 1056 -26.45 -15.29 -24.50
CA GLU A 1056 -27.44 -14.23 -24.25
C GLU A 1056 -28.23 -14.49 -22.96
N SER A 1057 -28.72 -15.71 -22.77
CA SER A 1057 -29.43 -16.10 -21.54
C SER A 1057 -28.54 -15.98 -20.30
N LEU A 1058 -27.28 -16.42 -20.37
CA LEU A 1058 -26.30 -16.26 -19.28
C LEU A 1058 -26.02 -14.79 -18.98
N ILE A 1059 -25.84 -13.95 -20.01
CA ILE A 1059 -25.62 -12.51 -19.87
C ILE A 1059 -26.86 -11.83 -19.30
N SER A 1060 -28.07 -12.21 -19.72
CA SER A 1060 -29.33 -11.66 -19.21
C SER A 1060 -29.53 -12.00 -17.74
N ASN A 1061 -29.34 -13.27 -17.37
CA ASN A 1061 -29.44 -13.73 -15.99
C ASN A 1061 -28.38 -13.05 -15.11
N PHE A 1062 -27.14 -12.95 -15.60
CA PHE A 1062 -26.08 -12.22 -14.90
C PHE A 1062 -26.36 -10.72 -14.76
N LYS A 1063 -26.86 -10.07 -15.83
CA LYS A 1063 -27.23 -8.65 -15.81
C LYS A 1063 -28.33 -8.38 -14.79
N GLN A 1064 -29.33 -9.26 -14.73
CA GLN A 1064 -30.43 -9.15 -13.77
C GLN A 1064 -29.92 -9.34 -12.33
N VAL A 1065 -29.09 -10.34 -12.08
CA VAL A 1065 -28.47 -10.60 -10.78
C VAL A 1065 -27.51 -9.48 -10.34
N ALA A 1066 -26.69 -8.92 -11.24
CA ALA A 1066 -25.78 -7.82 -10.94
C ALA A 1066 -26.51 -6.50 -10.62
N VAL A 1067 -27.65 -6.26 -11.29
CA VAL A 1067 -28.54 -5.12 -11.00
C VAL A 1067 -29.25 -5.32 -9.65
N ASP A 1068 -29.71 -6.52 -9.34
CA ASP A 1068 -30.45 -6.79 -8.11
C ASP A 1068 -29.53 -6.85 -6.87
N GLN A 1069 -28.27 -7.26 -7.00
CA GLN A 1069 -27.28 -7.29 -5.90
C GLN A 1069 -26.85 -5.87 -5.43
N SER A 1070 -27.01 -4.86 -6.29
CA SER A 1070 -26.70 -3.45 -6.01
C SER A 1070 -27.94 -2.59 -5.71
N SER A 1071 -29.14 -3.18 -5.79
CA SER A 1071 -30.41 -2.49 -5.62
C SER A 1071 -31.04 -2.76 -4.25
N GLU A 1072 -31.15 -1.73 -3.41
CA GLU A 1072 -31.92 -1.76 -2.15
C GLU A 1072 -33.42 -1.46 -2.37
N THR A 1073 -33.94 -1.71 -3.56
CA THR A 1073 -35.35 -1.40 -3.88
C THR A 1073 -36.25 -2.61 -3.67
N GLU A 1074 -37.32 -2.41 -2.92
CA GLU A 1074 -38.37 -3.41 -2.74
C GLU A 1074 -39.15 -3.57 -4.05
N ARG A 1075 -39.37 -4.82 -4.48
CA ARG A 1075 -40.12 -5.16 -5.70
C ARG A 1075 -40.96 -6.40 -5.48
N ASP A 1076 -42.05 -6.48 -6.23
CA ASP A 1076 -42.90 -7.67 -6.26
C ASP A 1076 -42.23 -8.75 -7.12
N ILE A 1077 -41.83 -9.85 -6.49
CA ILE A 1077 -41.23 -11.01 -7.16
C ILE A 1077 -41.95 -12.29 -6.80
N ASN A 1078 -41.99 -13.24 -7.74
CA ASN A 1078 -42.31 -14.63 -7.43
C ASN A 1078 -41.09 -15.26 -6.75
N LEU A 1079 -41.21 -15.58 -5.46
CA LEU A 1079 -40.07 -16.04 -4.66
C LEU A 1079 -39.55 -17.41 -5.13
N LEU A 1080 -40.43 -18.29 -5.61
CA LEU A 1080 -40.04 -19.63 -6.07
C LEU A 1080 -39.30 -19.55 -7.42
N GLU A 1081 -39.80 -18.76 -8.37
CA GLU A 1081 -39.12 -18.53 -9.66
C GLU A 1081 -37.77 -17.86 -9.44
N TYR A 1082 -37.73 -16.82 -8.60
CA TYR A 1082 -36.49 -16.09 -8.32
C TYR A 1082 -35.42 -16.97 -7.67
N ILE A 1083 -35.79 -17.84 -6.72
CA ILE A 1083 -34.84 -18.77 -6.10
C ILE A 1083 -34.30 -19.77 -7.13
N ASN A 1084 -35.13 -20.25 -8.07
CA ASN A 1084 -34.67 -21.09 -9.17
C ASN A 1084 -33.64 -20.36 -10.04
N ASP A 1085 -33.91 -19.11 -10.44
CA ASP A 1085 -32.98 -18.30 -11.23
C ASP A 1085 -31.65 -18.07 -10.49
N VAL A 1086 -31.73 -17.81 -9.18
CA VAL A 1086 -30.55 -17.65 -8.32
C VAL A 1086 -29.71 -18.93 -8.34
N PHE A 1087 -30.30 -20.09 -8.10
CA PHE A 1087 -29.54 -21.35 -8.09
C PHE A 1087 -29.00 -21.72 -9.46
N ASP A 1088 -29.73 -21.43 -10.54
CA ASP A 1088 -29.23 -21.60 -11.91
C ASP A 1088 -27.97 -20.78 -12.17
N SER A 1089 -27.92 -19.54 -11.65
CA SER A 1089 -26.72 -18.71 -11.72
C SER A 1089 -25.55 -19.18 -10.84
N LEU A 1090 -25.84 -19.93 -9.77
CA LEU A 1090 -24.84 -20.42 -8.80
C LEU A 1090 -24.29 -21.80 -9.13
N LYS A 1091 -24.94 -22.57 -10.02
CA LYS A 1091 -24.48 -23.89 -10.50
C LYS A 1091 -22.99 -23.93 -10.90
N PRO A 1092 -22.41 -22.92 -11.59
CA PRO A 1092 -21.00 -22.92 -11.97
C PRO A 1092 -20.02 -22.93 -10.78
N LEU A 1093 -20.44 -22.50 -9.59
CA LEU A 1093 -19.59 -22.46 -8.39
C LEU A 1093 -19.32 -23.84 -7.79
N ALA A 1094 -20.12 -24.87 -8.14
CA ALA A 1094 -19.97 -26.24 -7.65
C ALA A 1094 -18.90 -27.06 -8.41
N LYS A 1095 -17.87 -26.40 -8.97
CA LYS A 1095 -16.86 -27.00 -9.86
C LYS A 1095 -16.30 -28.32 -9.31
N ASN A 1096 -16.35 -29.37 -10.13
CA ASN A 1096 -15.91 -30.75 -9.84
C ASN A 1096 -16.74 -31.55 -8.81
N LYS A 1097 -17.90 -31.04 -8.36
CA LYS A 1097 -18.84 -31.80 -7.51
C LYS A 1097 -20.24 -31.83 -8.12
N GLU A 1098 -20.85 -33.01 -8.17
CA GLU A 1098 -22.24 -33.13 -8.61
C GLU A 1098 -23.19 -32.77 -7.45
N VAL A 1099 -23.68 -31.54 -7.44
CA VAL A 1099 -24.66 -31.08 -6.45
C VAL A 1099 -26.07 -31.15 -7.04
N TYR A 1100 -26.89 -32.05 -6.50
CA TYR A 1100 -28.30 -32.16 -6.87
C TYR A 1100 -29.13 -31.14 -6.10
N LEU A 1101 -29.88 -30.31 -6.83
CA LEU A 1101 -30.75 -29.27 -6.28
C LEU A 1101 -32.21 -29.70 -6.41
N SER A 1102 -32.96 -29.64 -5.30
CA SER A 1102 -34.41 -29.85 -5.27
C SER A 1102 -35.07 -28.63 -4.65
N ILE A 1103 -35.90 -27.94 -5.43
CA ILE A 1103 -36.61 -26.74 -5.00
C ILE A 1103 -38.10 -27.05 -5.10
N ASP A 1104 -38.82 -26.94 -3.98
CA ASP A 1104 -40.25 -27.23 -3.90
C ASP A 1104 -40.97 -26.11 -3.10
N GLY A 1105 -42.23 -25.84 -3.43
CA GLY A 1105 -42.98 -24.76 -2.78
C GLY A 1105 -44.24 -24.30 -3.52
N ASN A 1106 -44.93 -23.34 -2.92
CA ASN A 1106 -46.18 -22.80 -3.48
C ASN A 1106 -45.89 -21.81 -4.62
N ALA A 1107 -46.26 -22.15 -5.85
CA ALA A 1107 -45.86 -21.43 -7.07
C ALA A 1107 -46.61 -20.09 -7.32
N ASP A 1108 -47.74 -19.84 -6.66
CA ASP A 1108 -48.67 -18.76 -7.05
C ASP A 1108 -48.64 -17.51 -6.13
N VAL A 1109 -47.52 -17.22 -5.44
CA VAL A 1109 -47.47 -16.10 -4.48
C VAL A 1109 -46.34 -15.12 -4.80
N ASN A 1110 -46.72 -13.91 -5.21
CA ASN A 1110 -45.81 -12.78 -5.37
C ASN A 1110 -45.64 -12.05 -4.03
N PHE A 1111 -44.41 -11.66 -3.72
CA PHE A 1111 -44.07 -10.95 -2.49
C PHE A 1111 -43.33 -9.66 -2.84
N SER A 1112 -43.70 -8.57 -2.18
CA SER A 1112 -42.83 -7.39 -2.09
C SER A 1112 -41.69 -7.71 -1.13
N THR A 1113 -40.47 -7.78 -1.66
CA THR A 1113 -39.25 -8.05 -0.89
C THR A 1113 -38.05 -7.43 -1.59
N TYR A 1114 -36.86 -7.57 -1.00
CA TYR A 1114 -35.59 -7.12 -1.57
C TYR A 1114 -34.93 -8.31 -2.30
N PRO A 1115 -34.98 -8.38 -3.65
CA PRO A 1115 -34.46 -9.53 -4.40
C PRO A 1115 -32.96 -9.75 -4.14
N GLY A 1116 -32.18 -8.66 -4.08
CA GLY A 1116 -30.75 -8.71 -3.76
C GLY A 1116 -30.43 -9.35 -2.40
N ALA A 1117 -31.28 -9.13 -1.39
CA ALA A 1117 -31.12 -9.74 -0.08
C ALA A 1117 -31.36 -11.27 -0.13
N VAL A 1118 -32.39 -11.69 -0.85
CA VAL A 1118 -32.72 -13.11 -1.05
C VAL A 1118 -31.59 -13.81 -1.82
N TYR A 1119 -31.09 -13.20 -2.89
CA TYR A 1119 -29.93 -13.70 -3.65
C TYR A 1119 -28.71 -13.91 -2.74
N GLN A 1120 -28.36 -12.89 -1.97
CA GLN A 1120 -27.17 -12.94 -1.11
C GLN A 1120 -27.31 -13.98 0.01
N ILE A 1121 -28.52 -14.20 0.53
CA ILE A 1121 -28.78 -15.28 1.47
C ILE A 1121 -28.53 -16.65 0.80
N MET A 1122 -29.18 -16.92 -0.33
CA MET A 1122 -29.06 -18.21 -1.01
C MET A 1122 -27.63 -18.51 -1.48
N ALA A 1123 -26.93 -17.51 -2.02
CA ALA A 1123 -25.55 -17.62 -2.46
C ALA A 1123 -24.60 -18.00 -1.31
N ASN A 1124 -24.72 -17.34 -0.15
CA ASN A 1124 -23.88 -17.65 1.01
C ASN A 1124 -24.17 -19.05 1.56
N LEU A 1125 -25.44 -19.45 1.64
CA LEU A 1125 -25.82 -20.79 2.10
C LEU A 1125 -25.28 -21.87 1.15
N PHE A 1126 -25.47 -21.70 -0.16
CA PHE A 1126 -24.98 -22.64 -1.17
C PHE A 1126 -23.46 -22.77 -1.16
N ASN A 1127 -22.74 -21.65 -1.11
CA ASN A 1127 -21.28 -21.66 -1.09
C ASN A 1127 -20.74 -22.34 0.17
N ASN A 1128 -21.37 -22.11 1.32
CA ASN A 1128 -21.02 -22.78 2.58
C ASN A 1128 -21.23 -24.30 2.47
N SER A 1129 -22.31 -24.76 1.85
CA SER A 1129 -22.55 -26.18 1.60
C SER A 1129 -21.48 -26.80 0.71
N VAL A 1130 -21.04 -26.10 -0.35
CA VAL A 1130 -20.01 -26.60 -1.28
C VAL A 1130 -18.61 -26.66 -0.63
N ILE A 1131 -18.24 -25.62 0.12
CA ILE A 1131 -16.90 -25.46 0.73
C ILE A 1131 -16.75 -26.25 2.02
N HIS A 1132 -17.75 -26.19 2.89
CA HIS A 1132 -17.73 -26.76 4.25
C HIS A 1132 -18.59 -28.03 4.36
N GLY A 1133 -19.78 -28.05 3.77
CA GLY A 1133 -20.72 -29.17 3.86
C GLY A 1133 -20.24 -30.43 3.13
N PHE A 1134 -19.84 -30.31 1.87
CA PHE A 1134 -19.46 -31.43 1.00
C PHE A 1134 -17.95 -31.67 0.96
N GLU A 1135 -17.23 -31.33 2.02
CA GLU A 1135 -15.79 -31.55 2.11
C GLU A 1135 -15.46 -33.05 2.10
N GLY A 1136 -14.66 -33.50 1.12
CA GLY A 1136 -14.31 -34.91 0.94
C GLY A 1136 -15.32 -35.76 0.16
N SER A 1137 -16.44 -35.18 -0.30
CA SER A 1137 -17.48 -35.86 -1.10
C SER A 1137 -17.51 -35.35 -2.54
N ALA A 1138 -17.67 -36.27 -3.50
CA ALA A 1138 -17.78 -35.95 -4.94
C ALA A 1138 -19.20 -35.53 -5.36
N SER A 1139 -20.21 -35.83 -4.54
CA SER A 1139 -21.59 -35.43 -4.73
C SER A 1139 -22.22 -34.92 -3.44
N GLY A 1140 -23.27 -34.09 -3.59
CA GLY A 1140 -24.03 -33.51 -2.49
C GLY A 1140 -25.47 -33.24 -2.91
N THR A 1141 -26.36 -33.07 -1.94
CA THR A 1141 -27.77 -32.74 -2.19
C THR A 1141 -28.14 -31.52 -1.36
N VAL A 1142 -28.73 -30.54 -2.03
CA VAL A 1142 -29.30 -29.34 -1.42
C VAL A 1142 -30.79 -29.31 -1.73
N SER A 1143 -31.62 -29.20 -0.71
CA SER A 1143 -33.07 -29.05 -0.87
C SER A 1143 -33.55 -27.73 -0.27
N VAL A 1144 -34.39 -27.01 -1.00
CA VAL A 1144 -34.99 -25.75 -0.56
C VAL A 1144 -36.50 -25.87 -0.63
N LEU A 1145 -37.18 -25.73 0.51
CA LEU A 1145 -38.62 -25.70 0.61
C LEU A 1145 -39.09 -24.26 0.87
N VAL A 1146 -40.02 -23.77 0.06
CA VAL A 1146 -40.62 -22.44 0.21
C VAL A 1146 -42.10 -22.57 0.59
N GLU A 1147 -42.44 -22.16 1.81
CA GLU A 1147 -43.80 -22.15 2.33
C GLU A 1147 -44.31 -20.73 2.57
N ALA A 1148 -45.57 -20.49 2.23
CA ALA A 1148 -46.21 -19.19 2.43
C ALA A 1148 -47.48 -19.34 3.29
N THR A 1149 -47.60 -18.51 4.33
CA THR A 1149 -48.82 -18.34 5.14
C THR A 1149 -49.36 -16.92 4.99
N ASP A 1150 -50.52 -16.59 5.56
CA ASP A 1150 -51.13 -15.26 5.42
C ASP A 1150 -50.34 -14.09 6.03
N SER A 1151 -49.29 -14.36 6.81
CA SER A 1151 -48.51 -13.32 7.51
C SER A 1151 -46.98 -13.47 7.39
N HIS A 1152 -46.48 -14.65 7.01
CA HIS A 1152 -45.05 -14.93 6.91
C HIS A 1152 -44.78 -15.92 5.78
N TRP A 1153 -43.67 -15.72 5.08
CA TRP A 1153 -43.08 -16.75 4.22
C TRP A 1153 -41.90 -17.40 4.94
N THR A 1154 -41.69 -18.68 4.68
CA THR A 1154 -40.66 -19.50 5.30
C THR A 1154 -39.84 -20.19 4.22
N ILE A 1155 -38.51 -20.12 4.34
CA ILE A 1155 -37.58 -20.89 3.52
C ILE A 1155 -36.88 -21.89 4.44
N VAL A 1156 -36.93 -23.16 4.08
CA VAL A 1156 -36.17 -24.23 4.74
C VAL A 1156 -35.09 -24.71 3.77
N TYR A 1157 -33.84 -24.38 4.07
CA TYR A 1157 -32.66 -24.82 3.34
C TYR A 1157 -32.04 -26.01 4.04
N CYS A 1158 -31.86 -27.13 3.35
CA CYS A 1158 -31.16 -28.30 3.88
C CYS A 1158 -30.02 -28.75 2.98
N ASP A 1159 -28.90 -29.17 3.58
CA ASP A 1159 -27.84 -29.91 2.92
C ASP A 1159 -27.62 -31.28 3.59
N ASN A 1160 -27.01 -32.23 2.88
CA ASN A 1160 -26.60 -33.54 3.41
C ASN A 1160 -25.10 -33.63 3.74
N GLY A 1161 -24.47 -32.51 4.10
CA GLY A 1161 -23.04 -32.41 4.36
C GLY A 1161 -22.59 -32.98 5.70
N VAL A 1162 -21.34 -32.68 6.08
CA VAL A 1162 -20.70 -33.17 7.32
C VAL A 1162 -21.29 -32.58 8.61
N GLY A 1163 -22.13 -31.56 8.52
CA GLY A 1163 -22.76 -30.87 9.67
C GLY A 1163 -21.76 -30.15 10.59
N MET A 1164 -22.22 -29.64 11.74
CA MET A 1164 -21.40 -28.90 12.72
C MET A 1164 -21.49 -29.49 14.13
N ASP A 1165 -20.53 -29.15 14.99
CA ASP A 1165 -20.57 -29.48 16.42
C ASP A 1165 -21.36 -28.44 17.24
N GLU A 1166 -21.69 -28.79 18.49
CA GLU A 1166 -22.55 -27.99 19.37
C GLU A 1166 -21.88 -26.66 19.81
N ALA A 1167 -20.55 -26.59 19.77
CA ALA A 1167 -19.81 -25.37 20.07
C ALA A 1167 -19.90 -24.38 18.90
N MET A 1168 -19.67 -24.86 17.67
CA MET A 1168 -19.75 -24.07 16.44
C MET A 1168 -21.17 -23.58 16.16
N GLN A 1169 -22.20 -24.39 16.46
CA GLN A 1169 -23.61 -23.99 16.29
C GLN A 1169 -23.98 -22.77 17.13
N LYS A 1170 -23.41 -22.61 18.34
CA LYS A 1170 -23.69 -21.48 19.23
C LYS A 1170 -23.08 -20.16 18.73
N THR A 1171 -21.94 -20.24 18.03
CA THR A 1171 -21.21 -19.07 17.54
C THR A 1171 -21.39 -18.84 16.03
N LEU A 1172 -22.25 -19.62 15.36
CA LEU A 1172 -22.39 -19.63 13.89
C LEU A 1172 -22.68 -18.25 13.28
N PHE A 1173 -23.49 -17.44 13.96
CA PHE A 1173 -23.89 -16.11 13.48
C PHE A 1173 -23.01 -14.99 14.03
N GLU A 1174 -22.02 -15.29 14.88
CA GLU A 1174 -21.05 -14.29 15.33
C GLU A 1174 -20.07 -13.95 14.20
N PRO A 1175 -19.62 -12.69 14.09
CA PRO A 1175 -18.67 -12.30 13.06
C PRO A 1175 -17.30 -12.97 13.25
N PHE A 1176 -16.64 -13.30 12.14
CA PHE A 1176 -15.30 -13.93 12.05
C PHE A 1176 -15.19 -15.39 12.49
N VAL A 1177 -16.32 -16.10 12.55
CA VAL A 1177 -16.38 -17.51 12.92
C VAL A 1177 -16.36 -18.37 11.66
N THR A 1178 -15.35 -19.24 11.50
CA THR A 1178 -15.23 -20.16 10.35
C THR A 1178 -14.43 -21.40 10.72
N THR A 1179 -14.74 -22.54 10.07
CA THR A 1179 -13.96 -23.77 10.19
C THR A 1179 -12.68 -23.77 9.33
N LYS A 1180 -12.49 -22.79 8.43
CA LYS A 1180 -11.37 -22.73 7.46
C LYS A 1180 -10.59 -21.41 7.46
N ARG A 1181 -10.30 -20.87 8.64
CA ARG A 1181 -9.61 -19.57 8.82
C ARG A 1181 -8.25 -19.48 8.11
N ASN A 1182 -7.51 -20.57 8.02
CA ASN A 1182 -6.19 -20.63 7.37
C ASN A 1182 -6.24 -20.90 5.85
N GLN A 1183 -7.43 -21.09 5.27
CA GLN A 1183 -7.63 -21.34 3.82
C GLN A 1183 -8.40 -20.18 3.14
N GLY A 1184 -8.37 -18.98 3.74
CA GLY A 1184 -8.99 -17.78 3.16
C GLY A 1184 -10.45 -17.51 3.55
N GLY A 1185 -11.04 -18.30 4.45
CA GLY A 1185 -12.38 -18.00 4.98
C GLY A 1185 -12.34 -16.83 5.97
N CYS A 1186 -13.05 -15.73 5.69
CA CYS A 1186 -13.16 -14.57 6.57
C CYS A 1186 -14.07 -14.80 7.79
N GLY A 1187 -15.02 -15.74 7.70
CA GLY A 1187 -15.99 -16.06 8.75
C GLY A 1187 -17.13 -15.03 8.93
N LEU A 1188 -17.42 -14.23 7.90
CA LEU A 1188 -18.46 -13.20 7.96
C LEU A 1188 -19.74 -13.58 7.20
N GLY A 1189 -19.69 -14.54 6.26
CA GLY A 1189 -20.85 -14.95 5.45
C GLY A 1189 -22.13 -15.27 6.23
N MET A 1190 -22.06 -16.09 7.30
CA MET A 1190 -23.25 -16.41 8.11
C MET A 1190 -23.75 -15.22 8.96
N HIS A 1191 -22.85 -14.32 9.35
CA HIS A 1191 -23.21 -13.07 10.01
C HIS A 1191 -23.91 -12.10 9.04
N ILE A 1192 -23.50 -12.06 7.76
CA ILE A 1192 -24.20 -11.33 6.70
C ILE A 1192 -25.62 -11.88 6.52
N VAL A 1193 -25.76 -13.21 6.40
CA VAL A 1193 -27.08 -13.87 6.29
C VAL A 1193 -27.97 -13.50 7.48
N TYR A 1194 -27.42 -13.53 8.69
CA TYR A 1194 -28.15 -13.14 9.90
C TYR A 1194 -28.63 -11.68 9.85
N ASN A 1195 -27.78 -10.74 9.45
CA ASN A 1195 -28.15 -9.32 9.36
C ASN A 1195 -29.18 -9.05 8.26
N LEU A 1196 -29.06 -9.70 7.09
CA LEU A 1196 -30.05 -9.55 6.02
C LEU A 1196 -31.43 -10.05 6.45
N VAL A 1197 -31.50 -11.20 7.13
CA VAL A 1197 -32.78 -11.74 7.62
C VAL A 1197 -33.34 -10.87 8.75
N THR A 1198 -32.53 -10.50 9.75
CA THR A 1198 -33.04 -9.85 10.97
C THR A 1198 -33.21 -8.34 10.85
N GLN A 1199 -32.31 -7.63 10.15
CA GLN A 1199 -32.34 -6.17 10.06
C GLN A 1199 -33.12 -5.67 8.84
N LEU A 1200 -32.84 -6.24 7.66
CA LEU A 1200 -33.46 -5.79 6.40
C LEU A 1200 -34.84 -6.43 6.20
N LEU A 1201 -34.91 -7.76 6.25
CA LEU A 1201 -36.17 -8.51 6.06
C LEU A 1201 -37.04 -8.58 7.33
N LYS A 1202 -36.52 -8.15 8.50
CA LYS A 1202 -37.22 -8.17 9.80
C LYS A 1202 -37.78 -9.55 10.18
N GLY A 1203 -37.08 -10.62 9.81
CA GLY A 1203 -37.44 -12.02 10.08
C GLY A 1203 -36.60 -12.71 11.15
N GLU A 1204 -36.84 -14.02 11.33
CA GLU A 1204 -36.09 -14.91 12.22
C GLU A 1204 -35.30 -15.95 11.41
N ILE A 1205 -34.09 -16.29 11.85
CA ILE A 1205 -33.28 -17.39 11.30
C ILE A 1205 -32.92 -18.39 12.41
N ARG A 1206 -33.00 -19.69 12.12
CA ARG A 1206 -32.60 -20.77 13.02
C ARG A 1206 -31.80 -21.82 12.27
N CYS A 1207 -30.78 -22.38 12.90
CA CYS A 1207 -29.96 -23.46 12.35
C CYS A 1207 -30.06 -24.70 13.26
N LYS A 1208 -30.39 -25.85 12.67
CA LYS A 1208 -30.29 -27.17 13.29
C LYS A 1208 -29.25 -27.99 12.52
N THR A 1209 -28.38 -28.65 13.26
CA THR A 1209 -27.33 -29.49 12.66
C THR A 1209 -26.86 -30.51 13.70
N ALA A 1210 -26.36 -31.64 13.22
CA ALA A 1210 -25.63 -32.62 14.01
C ALA A 1210 -24.47 -33.16 13.17
N LYS A 1211 -23.40 -33.58 13.84
CA LYS A 1211 -22.19 -34.11 13.16
C LYS A 1211 -22.57 -35.30 12.26
N LEU A 1212 -22.19 -35.24 10.99
CA LEU A 1212 -22.50 -36.18 9.91
C LEU A 1212 -23.99 -36.26 9.50
N GLN A 1213 -24.81 -35.25 9.82
CA GLN A 1213 -26.23 -35.19 9.45
C GLN A 1213 -26.62 -33.91 8.70
N GLY A 1214 -25.66 -33.23 8.07
CA GLY A 1214 -25.91 -32.00 7.31
C GLY A 1214 -26.37 -30.82 8.15
N VAL A 1215 -26.93 -29.82 7.47
CA VAL A 1215 -27.43 -28.58 8.09
C VAL A 1215 -28.85 -28.29 7.59
N GLU A 1216 -29.73 -27.92 8.51
CA GLU A 1216 -31.07 -27.37 8.25
C GLU A 1216 -31.11 -25.91 8.73
N ILE A 1217 -31.40 -24.98 7.84
CA ILE A 1217 -31.57 -23.55 8.14
C ILE A 1217 -33.00 -23.15 7.80
N THR A 1218 -33.71 -22.68 8.82
CA THR A 1218 -35.08 -22.15 8.69
C THR A 1218 -35.05 -20.64 8.77
N ILE A 1219 -35.54 -19.97 7.73
CA ILE A 1219 -35.68 -18.52 7.64
C ILE A 1219 -37.17 -18.21 7.58
N LYS A 1220 -37.67 -17.36 8.48
CA LYS A 1220 -39.07 -16.96 8.56
C LYS A 1220 -39.18 -15.44 8.50
N VAL A 1221 -39.84 -14.90 7.49
CA VAL A 1221 -39.90 -13.45 7.23
C VAL A 1221 -41.36 -12.99 7.18
N PRO A 1222 -41.72 -11.91 7.91
CA PRO A 1222 -43.06 -11.34 7.85
C PRO A 1222 -43.30 -10.63 6.52
N PHE A 1223 -44.49 -10.78 5.95
CA PHE A 1223 -44.89 -10.02 4.76
C PHE A 1223 -46.38 -9.64 4.82
N LYS A 1224 -46.76 -8.58 4.12
CA LYS A 1224 -48.16 -8.26 3.86
C LYS A 1224 -48.55 -8.79 2.51
N LYS A 1225 -49.52 -9.68 2.45
CA LYS A 1225 -50.12 -10.13 1.18
C LYS A 1225 -50.79 -8.93 0.52
N ILE A 1226 -50.35 -8.59 -0.69
CA ILE A 1226 -51.03 -7.59 -1.51
C ILE A 1226 -52.29 -8.28 -2.05
N THR A 1227 -53.44 -8.01 -1.43
CA THR A 1227 -54.73 -8.32 -2.05
C THR A 1227 -54.92 -7.39 -3.23
N ALA A 1228 -55.21 -7.96 -4.40
CA ALA A 1228 -55.58 -7.22 -5.60
C ALA A 1228 -56.91 -6.48 -5.37
N GLU A 1229 -56.86 -5.30 -4.77
CA GLU A 1229 -57.90 -4.28 -4.75
C GLU A 1229 -57.30 -2.96 -4.25
N ASN A 1230 -56.58 -2.26 -5.14
CA ASN A 1230 -56.63 -0.80 -5.36
C ASN A 1230 -55.64 -0.37 -6.44
#